data_AF-A0A3C0VBL4-F1
#
_entry.id   AF-A0A3C0VBL4-F1
#
_cell.length_a   1.000
_cell.length_b   1.000
_cell.length_c   1.000
_cell.angle_alpha   90.00
_cell.angle_beta   90.00
_cell.angle_gamma   90.00
#
_symmetry.space_group_name_H-M   'P 1'
#
loop_
_entity.id
_entity.type
_entity.pdbx_description
1 polymer ?
#
loop_
_entity_poly.entity_id
_entity_poly.type
_entity_poly.pdbx_seq_one_letter_code
_entity_poly.pdbx_strand_id
1 'polypeptide(L)'
;MRTSSEIIAFLKSRVPLFAGFSEERLAALVEGSRVVSFEPNEAVIEYGSEVRNFGVVLDGAVAASVMADGGVRRMLGRFDAGMTFGELALMTGDAMMADLIAETRCTALLVPVGLFQSVIAVEPRAVQRIARTISERLTYIMADPSKAAAATRRGDDPYGLKLKGERPEHILVVNCGSSSLKYTLWDIGDERRNAHGQIERIGLDGTRQRHRGPGGEESRDLPKGGHAEALAAMVRALGDAAPVSVVVHRVVHGGDRFTEATLITDEVLAEIEKVSALAPLHNPVNVAGIREMRRLLPAVPHVAVFDTAFHHTLPTYAYLYGLPYELYEKTGVRRYGFHGMSHSYVCLRAAEHLGRRPNELEIVSCHLGNGASLCAVDHGRSVDTTMGFTPVEGLIMGTRCGDVDAGAVLFLKRAGSLTDAELEDLINKKSGLLGLSGISSDMREVIAAADAGEARALIALKAYCYRVRKYIGAYVAAMGGLDAVAFTGGVGQGSAAVRALALQGLECMGIRLDERRNRDARGFDEVCRISTDDSRVAVLVVPCDEERMMAREALRALSRSYLAHVLEAQRQQPILLEVSAHHVHLTQEHVEALFGAGHALTPHGELSQPGQFACEEQVAIVGPKGRIERVRVLGPVRGATQVEIAMTEQFKLGVHPPIRESGDIKDTPGCTLEGPAGSVKLERGVICAWRHIHMAPEDALRYGVRDKAVVRVRVEGDRELEFGDVLVRVSPSYRPAMHIDTDEANAANVQTGAKGFIKGIQEQ
;
A
#
# COMPACT_ATOMS: atom_id res chain seq x y z
N MET A 1 -34.35 7.22 -24.25
CA MET A 1 -33.52 6.57 -23.20
C MET A 1 -33.88 5.10 -23.19
N ARG A 2 -32.89 4.20 -23.07
CA ARG A 2 -33.15 2.76 -22.97
C ARG A 2 -33.92 2.44 -21.69
N THR A 3 -34.82 1.46 -21.73
CA THR A 3 -35.50 0.96 -20.53
C THR A 3 -34.54 0.13 -19.66
N SER A 4 -34.83 -0.04 -18.37
CA SER A 4 -33.97 -0.85 -17.47
C SER A 4 -33.76 -2.28 -18.01
N SER A 5 -34.79 -2.88 -18.61
CA SER A 5 -34.73 -4.21 -19.24
C SER A 5 -33.80 -4.23 -20.46
N GLU A 6 -33.80 -3.17 -21.28
CA GLU A 6 -32.89 -3.04 -22.43
C GLU A 6 -31.43 -2.84 -21.99
N ILE A 7 -31.20 -2.13 -20.87
CA ILE A 7 -29.86 -1.95 -20.31
C ILE A 7 -29.34 -3.29 -19.77
N ILE A 8 -30.15 -4.04 -19.02
CA ILE A 8 -29.78 -5.37 -18.51
C ILE A 8 -29.40 -6.31 -19.67
N ALA A 9 -30.22 -6.37 -20.72
CA ALA A 9 -29.93 -7.17 -21.90
C ALA A 9 -28.62 -6.72 -22.59
N PHE A 10 -28.36 -5.41 -22.66
CA PHE A 10 -27.12 -4.87 -23.19
C PHE A 10 -25.90 -5.23 -22.34
N LEU A 11 -25.96 -5.05 -21.02
CA LEU A 11 -24.86 -5.40 -20.11
C LEU A 11 -24.49 -6.88 -20.27
N LYS A 12 -25.48 -7.75 -20.29
CA LYS A 12 -25.28 -9.21 -20.37
C LYS A 12 -24.70 -9.65 -21.72
N SER A 13 -25.07 -9.00 -22.83
CA SER A 13 -24.69 -9.42 -24.19
C SER A 13 -23.51 -8.66 -24.80
N ARG A 14 -23.30 -7.40 -24.42
CA ARG A 14 -22.35 -6.48 -25.07
C ARG A 14 -21.22 -6.00 -24.16
N VAL A 15 -21.34 -6.20 -22.85
CA VAL A 15 -20.30 -5.81 -21.89
C VAL A 15 -19.69 -7.07 -21.30
N PRO A 16 -18.47 -7.45 -21.72
CA PRO A 16 -17.83 -8.67 -21.24
C PRO A 16 -17.83 -8.75 -19.72
N LEU A 17 -17.61 -7.66 -18.99
CA LEU A 17 -17.60 -7.67 -17.51
C LEU A 17 -18.82 -8.39 -16.89
N PHE A 18 -20.00 -8.25 -17.49
CA PHE A 18 -21.28 -8.67 -16.92
C PHE A 18 -21.86 -9.96 -17.51
N ALA A 19 -21.16 -10.62 -18.43
CA ALA A 19 -21.67 -11.81 -19.13
C ALA A 19 -22.04 -12.98 -18.18
N GLY A 20 -21.44 -13.03 -16.99
CA GLY A 20 -21.70 -14.06 -15.97
C GLY A 20 -22.69 -13.66 -14.88
N PHE A 21 -23.26 -12.44 -14.89
CA PHE A 21 -24.14 -11.97 -13.83
C PHE A 21 -25.56 -12.52 -14.01
N SER A 22 -26.23 -12.83 -12.88
CA SER A 22 -27.67 -13.15 -12.89
C SER A 22 -28.50 -11.92 -13.24
N GLU A 23 -29.71 -12.13 -13.77
CA GLU A 23 -30.60 -11.02 -14.12
C GLU A 23 -31.03 -10.20 -12.92
N GLU A 24 -31.28 -10.84 -11.77
CA GLU A 24 -31.60 -10.16 -10.51
C GLU A 24 -30.47 -9.24 -10.05
N ARG A 25 -29.21 -9.69 -10.20
CA ARG A 25 -28.04 -8.89 -9.81
C ARG A 25 -27.80 -7.74 -10.77
N LEU A 26 -28.04 -7.93 -12.06
CA LEU A 26 -28.01 -6.86 -13.05
C LEU A 26 -29.16 -5.87 -12.86
N ALA A 27 -30.34 -6.34 -12.44
CA ALA A 27 -31.47 -5.48 -12.13
C ALA A 27 -31.15 -4.56 -10.95
N ALA A 28 -30.64 -5.11 -9.84
CA ALA A 28 -30.21 -4.33 -8.68
C ALA A 28 -29.09 -3.33 -9.05
N LEU A 29 -28.15 -3.73 -9.91
CA LEU A 29 -27.09 -2.86 -10.40
C LEU A 29 -27.63 -1.71 -11.25
N VAL A 30 -28.54 -1.97 -12.18
CA VAL A 30 -29.13 -0.96 -13.06
C VAL A 30 -30.06 -0.02 -12.28
N GLU A 31 -30.83 -0.53 -11.32
CA GLU A 31 -31.74 0.26 -10.48
C GLU A 31 -31.00 1.28 -9.62
N GLY A 32 -29.85 0.89 -9.05
CA GLY A 32 -29.02 1.80 -8.25
C GLY A 32 -28.00 2.62 -9.05
N SER A 33 -28.04 2.56 -10.38
CA SER A 33 -27.15 3.30 -11.28
C SER A 33 -27.88 4.40 -12.04
N ARG A 34 -27.14 5.36 -12.58
CA ARG A 34 -27.71 6.45 -13.39
C ARG A 34 -27.24 6.38 -14.84
N VAL A 35 -28.16 6.63 -15.78
CA VAL A 35 -27.80 6.82 -17.19
C VAL A 35 -27.64 8.30 -17.46
N VAL A 36 -26.48 8.70 -17.97
CA VAL A 36 -26.15 10.10 -18.28
C VAL A 36 -25.83 10.23 -19.76
N SER A 37 -26.30 11.31 -20.38
CA SER A 37 -25.98 11.67 -21.77
C SER A 37 -24.94 12.78 -21.76
N PHE A 38 -24.00 12.69 -22.69
CA PHE A 38 -22.96 13.69 -22.91
C PHE A 38 -23.00 14.12 -24.38
N GLU A 39 -22.92 15.42 -24.62
CA GLU A 39 -22.83 15.99 -25.96
C GLU A 39 -21.39 15.92 -26.50
N PRO A 40 -21.18 15.98 -27.83
CA PRO A 40 -19.83 15.96 -28.39
C PRO A 40 -18.94 17.06 -27.79
N ASN A 41 -17.71 16.70 -27.42
CA ASN A 41 -16.72 17.49 -26.69
C ASN A 41 -17.04 17.77 -25.20
N GLU A 42 -18.10 17.19 -24.64
CA GLU A 42 -18.37 17.24 -23.20
C GLU A 42 -17.50 16.22 -22.44
N ALA A 43 -16.96 16.64 -21.29
CA ALA A 43 -16.16 15.78 -20.43
C ALA A 43 -17.06 14.77 -19.69
N VAL A 44 -16.77 13.49 -19.85
CA VAL A 44 -17.39 12.38 -19.12
C VAL A 44 -16.77 12.24 -17.74
N ILE A 45 -15.43 12.23 -17.68
CA ILE A 45 -14.61 12.28 -16.45
C ILE A 45 -13.37 13.10 -16.79
N GLU A 46 -13.12 14.13 -16.00
CA GLU A 46 -11.89 14.92 -16.15
C GLU A 46 -10.71 14.21 -15.53
N TYR A 47 -9.57 14.45 -16.13
CA TYR A 47 -8.32 14.00 -15.61
C TYR A 47 -8.17 14.35 -14.10
N GLY A 48 -7.68 13.40 -13.26
CA GLY A 48 -7.22 13.70 -11.90
C GLY A 48 -8.36 13.96 -10.92
N SER A 49 -9.59 13.85 -11.43
CA SER A 49 -10.79 13.71 -10.64
C SER A 49 -10.74 12.40 -9.88
N GLU A 50 -11.22 12.45 -8.65
CA GLU A 50 -11.59 11.26 -7.89
C GLU A 50 -12.69 10.51 -8.63
N VAL A 51 -12.46 9.23 -8.92
CA VAL A 51 -13.45 8.40 -9.61
C VAL A 51 -14.38 7.80 -8.57
N ARG A 52 -15.66 8.20 -8.60
CA ARG A 52 -16.70 7.73 -7.68
C ARG A 52 -17.73 6.81 -8.31
N ASN A 53 -17.64 6.61 -9.62
CA ASN A 53 -18.55 5.77 -10.38
C ASN A 53 -17.75 4.94 -11.39
N PHE A 54 -18.10 3.66 -11.48
CA PHE A 54 -17.69 2.79 -12.55
C PHE A 54 -18.58 3.04 -13.76
N GLY A 55 -17.99 3.34 -14.91
CA GLY A 55 -18.72 3.70 -16.12
C GLY A 55 -18.80 2.58 -17.13
N VAL A 56 -19.95 2.49 -17.83
CA VAL A 56 -20.16 1.61 -18.99
C VAL A 56 -20.72 2.44 -20.13
N VAL A 57 -20.04 2.44 -21.28
CA VAL A 57 -20.55 3.14 -22.49
C VAL A 57 -21.71 2.32 -23.07
N LEU A 58 -22.91 2.87 -23.09
CA LEU A 58 -24.11 2.22 -23.63
C LEU A 58 -24.28 2.49 -25.13
N ASP A 59 -23.95 3.71 -25.56
CA ASP A 59 -24.03 4.18 -26.95
C ASP A 59 -23.07 5.36 -27.18
N GLY A 60 -22.62 5.53 -28.42
CA GLY A 60 -21.61 6.52 -28.81
C GLY A 60 -20.17 6.10 -28.48
N ALA A 61 -19.25 7.07 -28.55
CA ALA A 61 -17.83 6.85 -28.30
C ALA A 61 -17.25 7.91 -27.37
N VAL A 62 -16.38 7.46 -26.46
CA VAL A 62 -15.63 8.31 -25.53
C VAL A 62 -14.15 8.18 -25.85
N ALA A 63 -13.47 9.29 -26.02
CA ALA A 63 -12.02 9.37 -26.19
C ALA A 63 -11.33 9.50 -24.84
N ALA A 64 -10.33 8.64 -24.55
CA ALA A 64 -9.32 8.94 -23.53
C ALA A 64 -8.24 9.81 -24.15
N SER A 65 -8.03 10.99 -23.60
CA SER A 65 -7.00 11.90 -24.06
C SER A 65 -6.24 12.55 -22.92
N VAL A 66 -5.09 13.09 -23.25
CA VAL A 66 -4.18 13.72 -22.32
C VAL A 66 -3.55 14.96 -22.95
N MET A 67 -3.28 16.01 -22.18
CA MET A 67 -2.74 17.27 -22.70
C MET A 67 -1.21 17.24 -22.76
N ALA A 68 -0.64 17.21 -23.98
CA ALA A 68 0.81 17.18 -24.18
C ALA A 68 1.45 18.59 -24.08
N ASP A 69 2.77 18.63 -23.92
CA ASP A 69 3.54 19.88 -23.90
C ASP A 69 3.24 20.73 -25.15
N GLY A 70 2.89 22.00 -24.93
CA GLY A 70 2.46 22.93 -25.99
C GLY A 70 0.94 23.06 -26.16
N GLY A 71 0.12 22.40 -25.34
CA GLY A 71 -1.34 22.58 -25.33
C GLY A 71 -2.10 21.75 -26.37
N VAL A 72 -1.43 20.79 -27.01
CA VAL A 72 -2.04 19.89 -27.99
C VAL A 72 -2.57 18.64 -27.28
N ARG A 73 -3.83 18.30 -27.54
CA ARG A 73 -4.50 17.13 -26.95
C ARG A 73 -4.06 15.85 -27.68
N ARG A 74 -3.54 14.87 -26.95
CA ARG A 74 -3.04 13.60 -27.49
C ARG A 74 -3.96 12.45 -27.09
N MET A 75 -4.35 11.64 -28.06
CA MET A 75 -5.27 10.52 -27.86
C MET A 75 -4.53 9.31 -27.26
N LEU A 76 -5.09 8.76 -26.17
CA LEU A 76 -4.62 7.53 -25.54
C LEU A 76 -5.41 6.32 -26.03
N GLY A 77 -6.69 6.49 -26.34
CA GLY A 77 -7.53 5.37 -26.72
C GLY A 77 -8.97 5.81 -26.83
N ARG A 78 -9.82 4.88 -27.24
CA ARG A 78 -11.23 5.12 -27.47
C ARG A 78 -12.05 4.01 -26.81
N PHE A 79 -13.16 4.40 -26.20
CA PHE A 79 -14.15 3.53 -25.57
C PHE A 79 -15.42 3.57 -26.39
N ASP A 80 -15.70 2.50 -27.12
CA ASP A 80 -16.94 2.32 -27.85
C ASP A 80 -18.01 1.67 -26.95
N ALA A 81 -19.26 1.64 -27.43
CA ALA A 81 -20.37 0.99 -26.76
C ALA A 81 -20.04 -0.46 -26.35
N GLY A 82 -20.19 -0.76 -25.06
CA GLY A 82 -19.83 -2.05 -24.44
C GLY A 82 -18.54 -2.00 -23.61
N MET A 83 -17.74 -0.95 -23.75
CA MET A 83 -16.51 -0.76 -22.96
C MET A 83 -16.76 -0.07 -21.61
N THR A 84 -15.83 -0.28 -20.69
CA THR A 84 -15.88 0.17 -19.29
C THR A 84 -14.82 1.23 -18.99
N PHE A 85 -15.05 2.10 -18.01
CA PHE A 85 -14.07 3.09 -17.57
C PHE A 85 -14.16 3.35 -16.05
N GLY A 86 -13.07 3.85 -15.46
CA GLY A 86 -12.99 4.17 -14.03
C GLY A 86 -12.56 3.01 -13.11
N GLU A 87 -12.39 1.80 -13.64
CA GLU A 87 -12.06 0.60 -12.86
C GLU A 87 -10.70 0.67 -12.17
N LEU A 88 -9.69 1.23 -12.83
CA LEU A 88 -8.34 1.35 -12.25
C LEU A 88 -8.36 2.21 -10.99
N ALA A 89 -8.95 3.40 -11.11
CA ALA A 89 -9.04 4.37 -10.02
C ALA A 89 -9.85 3.80 -8.84
N LEU A 90 -10.97 3.13 -9.12
CA LEU A 90 -11.79 2.49 -8.09
C LEU A 90 -11.10 1.30 -7.39
N MET A 91 -10.23 0.58 -8.10
CA MET A 91 -9.51 -0.57 -7.55
C MET A 91 -8.26 -0.19 -6.77
N THR A 92 -7.58 0.89 -7.16
CA THR A 92 -6.30 1.34 -6.58
C THR A 92 -6.46 2.45 -5.55
N GLY A 93 -7.57 3.20 -5.61
CA GLY A 93 -7.76 4.42 -4.85
C GLY A 93 -7.02 5.63 -5.44
N ASP A 94 -6.39 5.47 -6.61
CA ASP A 94 -5.70 6.55 -7.31
C ASP A 94 -6.67 7.41 -8.13
N ALA A 95 -6.30 8.67 -8.43
CA ALA A 95 -7.10 9.57 -9.26
C ALA A 95 -7.15 9.14 -10.73
N MET A 96 -8.15 9.61 -11.49
CA MET A 96 -8.30 9.29 -12.92
C MET A 96 -7.04 9.65 -13.71
N MET A 97 -6.59 8.75 -14.59
CA MET A 97 -5.34 8.87 -15.36
C MET A 97 -5.52 9.31 -16.83
N ALA A 98 -6.68 9.80 -17.25
CA ALA A 98 -6.91 10.43 -18.57
C ALA A 98 -8.18 11.31 -18.54
N ASP A 99 -8.26 12.35 -19.39
CA ASP A 99 -9.56 12.97 -19.71
C ASP A 99 -10.40 11.96 -20.51
N LEU A 100 -11.66 11.76 -20.14
CA LEU A 100 -12.65 11.03 -20.91
C LEU A 100 -13.62 12.02 -21.52
N ILE A 101 -13.70 12.09 -22.85
CA ILE A 101 -14.48 13.10 -23.57
C ILE A 101 -15.35 12.42 -24.60
N ALA A 102 -16.62 12.81 -24.67
CA ALA A 102 -17.54 12.31 -25.68
C ALA A 102 -17.09 12.76 -27.09
N GLU A 103 -16.70 11.84 -27.97
CA GLU A 103 -16.37 12.17 -29.38
C GLU A 103 -17.65 12.38 -30.19
N THR A 104 -18.64 11.53 -29.93
CA THR A 104 -20.00 11.66 -30.44
C THR A 104 -20.91 11.89 -29.26
N ARG A 105 -22.17 12.24 -29.52
CA ARG A 105 -23.19 12.18 -28.48
C ARG A 105 -23.16 10.76 -27.89
N CYS A 106 -22.91 10.64 -26.60
CA CYS A 106 -22.72 9.34 -25.94
C CYS A 106 -23.63 9.22 -24.73
N THR A 107 -24.00 7.98 -24.41
CA THR A 107 -24.72 7.66 -23.17
C THR A 107 -23.96 6.63 -22.38
N ALA A 108 -23.79 6.86 -21.07
CA ALA A 108 -23.09 5.96 -20.18
C ALA A 108 -23.95 5.60 -18.97
N LEU A 109 -23.86 4.34 -18.54
CA LEU A 109 -24.33 3.89 -17.24
C LEU A 109 -23.22 4.18 -16.22
N LEU A 110 -23.52 4.96 -15.19
CA LEU A 110 -22.62 5.26 -14.10
C LEU A 110 -23.08 4.50 -12.86
N VAL A 111 -22.29 3.50 -12.49
CA VAL A 111 -22.48 2.61 -11.35
C VAL A 111 -21.73 3.20 -10.14
N PRO A 112 -22.41 3.62 -9.07
CA PRO A 112 -21.73 4.15 -7.88
C PRO A 112 -20.72 3.17 -7.30
N VAL A 113 -19.61 3.69 -6.77
CA VAL A 113 -18.55 2.94 -6.09
C VAL A 113 -19.07 1.94 -5.06
N GLY A 114 -20.10 2.27 -4.28
CA GLY A 114 -20.71 1.33 -3.33
C GLY A 114 -21.33 0.10 -4.01
N LEU A 115 -21.97 0.26 -5.17
CA LEU A 115 -22.49 -0.86 -5.97
C LEU A 115 -21.37 -1.56 -6.74
N PHE A 116 -20.37 -0.82 -7.20
CA PHE A 116 -19.16 -1.43 -7.73
C PHE A 116 -18.52 -2.36 -6.69
N GLN A 117 -18.31 -1.91 -5.45
CA GLN A 117 -17.73 -2.70 -4.37
C GLN A 117 -18.62 -3.89 -3.97
N SER A 118 -19.91 -3.65 -3.76
CA SER A 118 -20.84 -4.67 -3.21
C SER A 118 -21.43 -5.62 -4.25
N VAL A 119 -21.37 -5.29 -5.54
CA VAL A 119 -21.98 -6.09 -6.62
C VAL A 119 -20.96 -6.54 -7.66
N ILE A 120 -20.01 -5.68 -8.05
CA ILE A 120 -19.01 -5.97 -9.09
C ILE A 120 -17.72 -6.56 -8.49
N ALA A 121 -17.11 -5.91 -7.51
CA ALA A 121 -15.81 -6.27 -6.95
C ALA A 121 -15.84 -7.53 -6.06
N VAL A 122 -17.04 -7.98 -5.69
CA VAL A 122 -17.28 -9.26 -5.01
C VAL A 122 -17.52 -10.42 -5.98
N GLU A 123 -17.64 -10.16 -7.29
CA GLU A 123 -17.84 -11.19 -8.33
C GLU A 123 -16.48 -11.57 -8.96
N PRO A 124 -15.96 -12.79 -8.75
CA PRO A 124 -14.60 -13.18 -9.15
C PRO A 124 -14.31 -13.00 -10.64
N ARG A 125 -15.27 -13.36 -11.50
CA ARG A 125 -15.16 -13.18 -12.96
C ARG A 125 -15.11 -11.72 -13.37
N ALA A 126 -15.77 -10.84 -12.62
CA ALA A 126 -15.76 -9.41 -12.87
C ALA A 126 -14.41 -8.80 -12.50
N VAL A 127 -13.88 -9.15 -11.32
CA VAL A 127 -12.57 -8.69 -10.84
C VAL A 127 -11.44 -9.11 -11.78
N GLN A 128 -11.46 -10.34 -12.28
CA GLN A 128 -10.47 -10.81 -13.26
C GLN A 128 -10.54 -10.05 -14.59
N ARG A 129 -11.75 -9.77 -15.09
CA ARG A 129 -11.92 -8.97 -16.31
C ARG A 129 -11.45 -7.54 -16.09
N ILE A 130 -11.70 -6.97 -14.91
CA ILE A 130 -11.18 -5.65 -14.51
C ILE A 130 -9.64 -5.68 -14.47
N ALA A 131 -9.04 -6.65 -13.78
CA ALA A 131 -7.59 -6.77 -13.67
C ALA A 131 -6.90 -6.93 -15.03
N ARG A 132 -7.46 -7.75 -15.94
CA ARG A 132 -6.96 -7.89 -17.31
C ARG A 132 -7.09 -6.59 -18.09
N THR A 133 -8.25 -5.94 -18.01
CA THR A 133 -8.50 -4.64 -18.67
C THR A 133 -7.53 -3.57 -18.17
N ILE A 134 -7.25 -3.55 -16.87
CA ILE A 134 -6.26 -2.68 -16.25
C ILE A 134 -4.85 -2.98 -16.78
N SER A 135 -4.42 -4.25 -16.78
CA SER A 135 -3.09 -4.64 -17.26
C SER A 135 -2.86 -4.31 -18.73
N GLU A 136 -3.86 -4.55 -19.59
CA GLU A 136 -3.81 -4.18 -21.01
C GLU A 136 -3.67 -2.66 -21.18
N ARG A 137 -4.41 -1.87 -20.39
CA ARG A 137 -4.35 -0.41 -20.43
C ARG A 137 -3.05 0.15 -19.86
N LEU A 138 -2.54 -0.41 -18.76
CA LEU A 138 -1.28 -0.02 -18.16
C LEU A 138 -0.11 -0.33 -19.09
N THR A 139 -0.11 -1.48 -19.74
CA THR A 139 0.89 -1.83 -20.76
C THR A 139 0.89 -0.82 -21.91
N TYR A 140 -0.29 -0.38 -22.35
CA TYR A 140 -0.44 0.64 -23.40
C TYR A 140 0.02 2.04 -22.98
N ILE A 141 -0.26 2.44 -21.73
CA ILE A 141 0.16 3.73 -21.17
C ILE A 141 1.67 3.76 -20.91
N MET A 142 2.25 2.64 -20.43
CA MET A 142 3.68 2.49 -20.13
C MET A 142 4.56 2.31 -21.38
N ALA A 143 3.95 1.99 -22.54
CA ALA A 143 4.67 1.88 -23.80
C ALA A 143 5.11 3.25 -24.39
N ASP A 144 4.60 4.36 -23.87
CA ASP A 144 4.96 5.72 -24.33
C ASP A 144 5.08 6.69 -23.13
N PRO A 145 6.31 7.06 -22.71
CA PRO A 145 6.56 7.95 -21.57
C PRO A 145 5.85 9.31 -21.66
N SER A 146 5.52 9.78 -22.86
CA SER A 146 4.81 11.05 -23.07
C SER A 146 3.31 10.99 -22.76
N LYS A 147 2.73 9.78 -22.76
CA LYS A 147 1.30 9.54 -22.44
C LYS A 147 1.00 9.55 -20.94
N ALA A 148 1.98 9.17 -20.11
CA ALA A 148 1.89 9.16 -18.65
C ALA A 148 2.02 10.57 -18.01
N ALA A 149 2.60 11.53 -18.74
CA ALA A 149 2.81 12.89 -18.25
C ALA A 149 1.54 13.76 -18.37
N ALA A 150 0.89 13.65 -19.51
CA ALA A 150 -0.23 14.47 -19.94
C ALA A 150 -1.56 14.10 -19.23
N ALA A 151 -1.54 12.93 -18.61
CA ALA A 151 -2.45 12.50 -17.58
C ALA A 151 -2.52 13.58 -16.47
N THR A 152 -1.62 13.65 -15.50
CA THR A 152 -1.84 14.13 -14.09
C THR A 152 -2.45 15.52 -13.67
N ARG A 153 -3.37 16.21 -14.39
CA ARG A 153 -3.95 17.53 -13.96
C ARG A 153 -5.49 17.71 -13.86
N ARG A 154 -5.94 18.13 -12.66
CA ARG A 154 -7.20 18.85 -12.26
C ARG A 154 -8.34 18.06 -11.59
N GLY A 155 -8.21 17.88 -10.27
CA GLY A 155 -9.35 17.80 -9.34
C GLY A 155 -9.27 18.93 -8.30
N ASP A 156 -10.38 19.27 -7.63
CA ASP A 156 -10.44 20.29 -6.57
C ASP A 156 -9.69 19.91 -5.28
N ASP A 157 -9.26 18.65 -5.17
CA ASP A 157 -8.40 18.13 -4.10
C ASP A 157 -7.59 16.95 -4.65
N PRO A 158 -6.60 17.22 -5.53
CA PRO A 158 -5.93 16.17 -6.29
C PRO A 158 -5.05 15.26 -5.41
N TYR A 159 -4.85 15.64 -4.14
CA TYR A 159 -4.00 14.93 -3.21
C TYR A 159 -4.74 14.40 -1.98
N GLY A 160 -6.05 14.63 -1.82
CA GLY A 160 -6.84 14.11 -0.69
C GLY A 160 -6.65 14.86 0.64
N LEU A 161 -6.29 16.14 0.59
CA LEU A 161 -6.05 17.00 1.76
C LEU A 161 -7.34 17.62 2.32
N LYS A 162 -8.49 17.50 1.65
CA LYS A 162 -9.80 17.88 2.19
C LYS A 162 -10.45 16.75 2.98
N LEU A 163 -9.77 15.62 3.17
CA LEU A 163 -10.22 14.46 3.95
C LEU A 163 -11.64 14.00 3.56
N LYS A 164 -11.97 13.97 2.27
CA LYS A 164 -13.27 13.44 1.82
C LYS A 164 -13.23 11.92 1.84
N GLY A 165 -14.24 11.31 2.45
CA GLY A 165 -14.46 9.86 2.50
C GLY A 165 -15.90 9.50 2.16
N GLU A 166 -16.15 8.27 1.71
CA GLU A 166 -17.49 7.78 1.34
C GLU A 166 -18.39 7.50 2.55
N ARG A 167 -17.81 7.42 3.74
CA ARG A 167 -18.50 7.32 5.04
C ARG A 167 -18.15 8.55 5.89
N PRO A 168 -19.09 9.05 6.73
CA PRO A 168 -18.78 10.07 7.72
C PRO A 168 -17.91 9.46 8.82
N GLU A 169 -16.61 9.40 8.58
CA GLU A 169 -15.63 9.00 9.58
C GLU A 169 -15.37 10.14 10.56
N HIS A 170 -15.20 9.80 11.83
CA HIS A 170 -14.74 10.72 12.85
C HIS A 170 -13.32 10.33 13.25
N ILE A 171 -12.35 11.02 12.68
CA ILE A 171 -10.93 10.70 12.82
C ILE A 171 -10.36 11.44 14.01
N LEU A 172 -9.93 10.73 15.05
CA LEU A 172 -9.24 11.30 16.20
C LEU A 172 -7.72 11.14 16.04
N VAL A 173 -7.01 12.21 15.71
CA VAL A 173 -5.53 12.24 15.75
C VAL A 173 -5.05 12.64 17.15
N VAL A 174 -4.05 11.91 17.62
CA VAL A 174 -3.45 12.04 18.96
C VAL A 174 -1.93 12.17 18.81
N ASN A 175 -1.35 13.18 19.45
CA ASN A 175 0.09 13.42 19.51
C ASN A 175 0.55 13.58 20.96
N CYS A 176 1.12 12.51 21.51
CA CYS A 176 1.68 12.47 22.86
C CYS A 176 3.15 12.90 22.85
N GLY A 177 3.43 14.10 23.35
CA GLY A 177 4.79 14.56 23.69
C GLY A 177 5.15 14.23 25.15
N SER A 178 6.40 14.48 25.54
CA SER A 178 6.89 14.12 26.88
C SER A 178 6.16 14.79 28.05
N SER A 179 5.59 15.98 27.83
CA SER A 179 4.84 16.76 28.85
C SER A 179 3.57 17.41 28.29
N SER A 180 3.13 16.99 27.11
CA SER A 180 1.97 17.57 26.43
C SER A 180 1.22 16.52 25.60
N LEU A 181 -0.06 16.75 25.40
CA LEU A 181 -0.92 15.99 24.51
C LEU A 181 -1.65 16.97 23.58
N LYS A 182 -1.51 16.82 22.28
CA LYS A 182 -2.33 17.52 21.28
C LYS A 182 -3.29 16.53 20.64
N TYR A 183 -4.50 16.97 20.34
CA TYR A 183 -5.50 16.15 19.69
C TYR A 183 -6.39 16.94 18.74
N THR A 184 -6.85 16.29 17.69
CA THR A 184 -7.81 16.85 16.73
C THR A 184 -8.78 15.75 16.31
N LEU A 185 -10.07 16.07 16.33
CA LEU A 185 -11.16 15.26 15.82
C LEU A 185 -11.66 15.93 14.54
N TRP A 186 -11.59 15.24 13.40
CA TRP A 186 -12.31 15.64 12.19
C TRP A 186 -13.55 14.79 12.01
N ASP A 187 -14.68 15.45 11.80
CA ASP A 187 -15.89 14.84 11.25
C ASP A 187 -15.88 15.10 9.73
N ILE A 188 -15.64 14.05 8.96
CA ILE A 188 -15.58 14.13 7.48
C ILE A 188 -16.95 14.50 6.87
N GLY A 189 -18.04 14.19 7.57
CA GLY A 189 -19.39 14.52 7.11
C GLY A 189 -19.80 15.96 7.39
N ASP A 190 -19.24 16.58 8.43
CA ASP A 190 -19.62 17.92 8.88
C ASP A 190 -18.47 18.63 9.64
N GLU A 191 -17.71 19.46 8.93
CA GLU A 191 -16.56 20.20 9.52
C GLU A 191 -16.92 21.08 10.72
N ARG A 192 -18.20 21.45 10.90
CA ARG A 192 -18.66 22.23 12.07
C ARG A 192 -18.55 21.44 13.37
N ARG A 193 -18.42 20.12 13.28
CA ARG A 193 -18.24 19.20 14.42
C ARG A 193 -16.78 18.91 14.73
N ASN A 194 -15.85 19.49 13.98
CA ASN A 194 -14.43 19.37 14.26
C ASN A 194 -14.11 19.91 15.64
N ALA A 195 -13.19 19.24 16.32
CA ALA A 195 -12.71 19.66 17.62
C ALA A 195 -11.19 19.57 17.68
N HIS A 196 -10.57 20.46 18.43
CA HIS A 196 -9.13 20.46 18.68
C HIS A 196 -8.89 20.73 20.15
N GLY A 197 -7.77 20.23 20.66
CA GLY A 197 -7.37 20.57 22.01
C GLY A 197 -5.94 20.21 22.31
N GLN A 198 -5.51 20.71 23.45
CA GLN A 198 -4.17 20.55 23.96
C GLN A 198 -4.20 20.47 25.48
N ILE A 199 -3.44 19.52 26.02
CA ILE A 199 -3.13 19.43 27.44
C ILE A 199 -1.64 19.67 27.60
N GLU A 200 -1.26 20.62 28.45
CA GLU A 200 0.12 21.01 28.70
C GLU A 200 0.51 20.74 30.15
N ARG A 201 1.83 20.64 30.39
CA ARG A 201 2.43 20.44 31.72
C ARG A 201 1.99 19.13 32.39
N ILE A 202 1.77 18.08 31.60
CA ILE A 202 1.44 16.73 32.10
C ILE A 202 2.52 16.27 33.09
N GLY A 203 2.10 15.73 34.24
CA GLY A 203 2.98 15.32 35.33
C GLY A 203 3.47 16.46 36.24
N LEU A 204 3.15 17.72 35.93
CA LEU A 204 3.57 18.90 36.68
C LEU A 204 2.37 19.64 37.27
N ASP A 205 2.64 20.51 38.25
CA ASP A 205 1.62 21.39 38.81
C ASP A 205 1.15 22.41 37.77
N GLY A 206 -0.14 22.72 37.80
CA GLY A 206 -0.79 23.57 36.79
C GLY A 206 -0.97 22.86 35.44
N THR A 207 -1.21 21.55 35.44
CA THR A 207 -1.66 20.84 34.23
C THR A 207 -2.96 21.47 33.76
N ARG A 208 -3.03 21.85 32.47
CA ARG A 208 -4.19 22.58 31.94
C ARG A 208 -4.62 22.02 30.59
N GLN A 209 -5.92 21.84 30.42
CA GLN A 209 -6.56 21.50 29.16
C GLN A 209 -7.15 22.76 28.52
N ARG A 210 -6.87 22.96 27.23
CA ARG A 210 -7.62 23.84 26.34
C ARG A 210 -8.31 22.98 25.30
N HIS A 211 -9.61 23.15 25.14
CA HIS A 211 -10.42 22.42 24.19
C HIS A 211 -11.29 23.39 23.42
N ARG A 212 -11.31 23.29 22.11
CA ARG A 212 -12.21 24.03 21.25
C ARG A 212 -12.98 23.05 20.37
N GLY A 213 -14.29 23.03 20.56
CA GLY A 213 -15.21 22.18 19.83
C GLY A 213 -16.46 22.95 19.39
N PRO A 214 -17.54 22.25 19.04
CA PRO A 214 -18.78 22.89 18.57
C PRO A 214 -19.43 23.83 19.59
N GLY A 215 -19.21 23.56 20.89
CA GLY A 215 -19.69 24.39 21.99
C GLY A 215 -18.87 25.65 22.27
N GLY A 216 -17.77 25.89 21.54
CA GLY A 216 -16.84 26.99 21.78
C GLY A 216 -15.51 26.52 22.37
N GLU A 217 -14.74 27.47 22.90
CA GLU A 217 -13.45 27.23 23.55
C GLU A 217 -13.61 27.21 25.07
N GLU A 218 -13.04 26.17 25.69
CA GLU A 218 -13.04 25.97 27.13
C GLU A 218 -11.61 25.70 27.62
N SER A 219 -11.28 26.27 28.77
CA SER A 219 -10.04 26.00 29.49
C SER A 219 -10.35 25.45 30.87
N ARG A 220 -9.70 24.35 31.25
CA ARG A 220 -9.91 23.68 32.53
C ARG A 220 -8.57 23.28 33.13
N ASP A 221 -8.40 23.54 34.41
CA ASP A 221 -7.24 23.03 35.15
C ASP A 221 -7.50 21.57 35.51
N LEU A 222 -6.51 20.71 35.27
CA LEU A 222 -6.59 19.29 35.55
C LEU A 222 -5.79 18.97 36.82
N PRO A 223 -6.23 17.98 37.62
CA PRO A 223 -5.41 17.44 38.70
C PRO A 223 -4.06 16.97 38.14
N LYS A 224 -3.02 17.04 38.98
CA LYS A 224 -1.72 16.48 38.62
C LYS A 224 -1.87 14.98 38.33
N GLY A 225 -1.52 14.59 37.11
CA GLY A 225 -1.63 13.23 36.60
C GLY A 225 -0.69 13.00 35.43
N GLY A 226 -0.56 11.74 35.02
CA GLY A 226 0.24 11.34 33.86
C GLY A 226 -0.56 11.39 32.56
N HIS A 227 0.01 10.78 31.51
CA HIS A 227 -0.65 10.70 30.20
C HIS A 227 -1.97 9.94 30.24
N ALA A 228 -2.15 8.98 31.15
CA ALA A 228 -3.39 8.23 31.27
C ALA A 228 -4.56 9.14 31.68
N GLU A 229 -4.37 9.95 32.72
CA GLU A 229 -5.37 10.91 33.17
C GLU A 229 -5.64 12.00 32.12
N ALA A 230 -4.59 12.43 31.40
CA ALA A 230 -4.71 13.40 30.32
C ALA A 230 -5.52 12.85 29.12
N LEU A 231 -5.28 11.61 28.71
CA LEU A 231 -6.04 10.96 27.63
C LEU A 231 -7.50 10.73 28.04
N ALA A 232 -7.75 10.33 29.29
CA ALA A 232 -9.11 10.22 29.81
C ALA A 232 -9.82 11.60 29.85
N ALA A 233 -9.10 12.68 30.20
CA ALA A 233 -9.63 14.04 30.17
C ALA A 233 -9.93 14.53 28.74
N MET A 234 -9.10 14.16 27.76
CA MET A 234 -9.36 14.40 26.35
C MET A 234 -10.66 13.71 25.90
N VAL A 235 -10.81 12.42 26.16
CA VAL A 235 -12.02 11.65 25.77
C VAL A 235 -13.27 12.27 26.41
N ARG A 236 -13.23 12.62 27.70
CA ARG A 236 -14.34 13.32 28.36
C ARG A 236 -14.67 14.67 27.73
N ALA A 237 -13.68 15.43 27.28
CA ALA A 237 -13.90 16.73 26.64
C ALA A 237 -14.50 16.61 25.24
N LEU A 238 -14.18 15.54 24.50
CA LEU A 238 -14.86 15.22 23.23
C LEU A 238 -16.32 14.80 23.45
N GLY A 239 -16.65 14.31 24.65
CA GLY A 239 -17.99 13.91 25.07
C GLY A 239 -18.28 12.43 24.79
N ASP A 240 -19.09 11.79 25.66
CA ASP A 240 -19.44 10.36 25.58
C ASP A 240 -20.19 9.97 24.29
N ALA A 241 -20.61 10.95 23.48
CA ALA A 241 -21.36 10.78 22.23
C ALA A 241 -20.55 11.09 20.96
N ALA A 242 -19.26 11.45 21.03
CA ALA A 242 -18.45 11.66 19.83
C ALA A 242 -18.13 10.29 19.19
N PRO A 243 -18.67 9.95 18.00
CA PRO A 243 -18.56 8.61 17.45
C PRO A 243 -17.20 8.42 16.75
N VAL A 244 -16.11 8.41 17.53
CA VAL A 244 -14.75 8.20 17.02
C VAL A 244 -14.70 6.90 16.23
N SER A 245 -14.40 7.01 14.94
CA SER A 245 -14.40 5.89 14.00
C SER A 245 -13.01 5.32 13.77
N VAL A 246 -11.97 6.13 13.99
CA VAL A 246 -10.56 5.70 13.99
C VAL A 246 -9.74 6.60 14.91
N VAL A 247 -8.76 6.01 15.60
CA VAL A 247 -7.75 6.75 16.36
C VAL A 247 -6.41 6.68 15.63
N VAL A 248 -5.79 7.82 15.40
CA VAL A 248 -4.52 7.95 14.68
C VAL A 248 -3.46 8.46 15.65
N HIS A 249 -2.37 7.72 15.76
CA HIS A 249 -1.29 7.99 16.70
C HIS A 249 -0.07 8.48 15.94
N ARG A 250 0.44 9.65 16.31
CA ARG A 250 1.78 10.04 15.90
C ARG A 250 2.81 9.19 16.64
N VAL A 251 3.71 8.56 15.89
CA VAL A 251 4.85 7.82 16.41
C VAL A 251 6.12 8.45 15.86
N VAL A 252 7.07 8.78 16.73
CA VAL A 252 8.28 9.49 16.30
C VAL A 252 9.18 8.60 15.42
N HIS A 253 9.39 7.35 15.79
CA HIS A 253 10.34 6.49 15.10
C HIS A 253 9.73 5.15 14.66
N GLY A 254 9.82 4.84 13.36
CA GLY A 254 9.35 3.58 12.74
C GLY A 254 10.46 2.56 12.49
N GLY A 255 11.74 2.97 12.56
CA GLY A 255 12.87 2.07 12.24
C GLY A 255 12.80 1.63 10.78
N ASP A 256 13.50 0.56 10.42
CA ASP A 256 13.49 0.07 9.02
C ASP A 256 12.17 -0.62 8.61
N ARG A 257 11.33 -0.99 9.59
CA ARG A 257 10.14 -1.80 9.36
C ARG A 257 8.92 -0.98 8.96
N PHE A 258 8.74 0.19 9.54
CA PHE A 258 7.52 0.98 9.38
C PHE A 258 7.73 2.14 8.41
N THR A 259 7.59 1.83 7.12
CA THR A 259 7.80 2.78 6.01
C THR A 259 6.54 3.56 5.63
N GLU A 260 5.38 3.19 6.18
CA GLU A 260 4.09 3.82 5.93
C GLU A 260 3.16 3.72 7.16
N ALA A 261 2.04 4.46 7.13
CA ALA A 261 1.02 4.36 8.15
C ALA A 261 0.45 2.94 8.23
N THR A 262 0.33 2.42 9.46
CA THR A 262 0.08 1.00 9.72
C THR A 262 -1.04 0.83 10.76
N LEU A 263 -2.00 -0.05 10.48
CA LEU A 263 -3.02 -0.46 11.47
C LEU A 263 -2.34 -1.15 12.67
N ILE A 264 -2.66 -0.72 13.87
CA ILE A 264 -2.07 -1.22 15.11
C ILE A 264 -2.76 -2.51 15.53
N THR A 265 -2.07 -3.63 15.36
CA THR A 265 -2.33 -4.91 16.03
C THR A 265 -1.45 -5.06 17.28
N ASP A 266 -1.59 -6.16 18.03
CA ASP A 266 -0.72 -6.46 19.17
C ASP A 266 0.73 -6.71 18.71
N GLU A 267 0.91 -7.36 17.56
CA GLU A 267 2.23 -7.55 16.94
C GLU A 267 2.84 -6.22 16.53
N VAL A 268 2.08 -5.35 15.85
CA VAL A 268 2.57 -4.01 15.46
C VAL A 268 2.96 -3.20 16.69
N LEU A 269 2.15 -3.21 17.75
CA LEU A 269 2.47 -2.49 18.98
C LEU A 269 3.76 -3.00 19.64
N ALA A 270 3.95 -4.31 19.70
CA ALA A 270 5.19 -4.91 20.24
C ALA A 270 6.43 -4.52 19.40
N GLU A 271 6.28 -4.41 18.09
CA GLU A 271 7.35 -3.98 17.19
C GLU A 271 7.67 -2.48 17.34
N ILE A 272 6.66 -1.61 17.51
CA ILE A 272 6.87 -0.19 17.83
C ILE A 272 7.63 -0.06 19.16
N GLU A 273 7.30 -0.90 20.14
CA GLU A 273 8.00 -0.92 21.43
C GLU A 273 9.49 -1.29 21.27
N LYS A 274 9.82 -2.30 20.45
CA LYS A 274 11.23 -2.66 20.14
C LYS A 274 12.00 -1.49 19.50
N VAL A 275 11.36 -0.76 18.59
CA VAL A 275 11.96 0.41 17.91
C VAL A 275 12.20 1.58 18.89
N SER A 276 11.63 1.56 20.10
CA SER A 276 11.83 2.62 21.10
C SER A 276 13.28 2.85 21.49
N ALA A 277 14.16 1.85 21.31
CA ALA A 277 15.60 2.02 21.49
C ALA A 277 16.22 3.11 20.60
N LEU A 278 15.61 3.39 19.43
CA LEU A 278 16.06 4.43 18.50
C LEU A 278 15.55 5.83 18.87
N ALA A 279 14.51 5.94 19.70
CA ALA A 279 13.93 7.19 20.15
C ALA A 279 13.45 7.13 21.62
N PRO A 280 14.38 6.96 22.59
CA PRO A 280 14.06 6.61 23.98
C PRO A 280 13.24 7.69 24.72
N LEU A 281 13.34 8.95 24.31
CA LEU A 281 12.59 10.05 24.91
C LEU A 281 11.18 10.24 24.34
N HIS A 282 10.84 9.54 23.25
CA HIS A 282 9.61 9.79 22.49
C HIS A 282 8.76 8.53 22.32
N ASN A 283 9.31 7.49 21.70
CA ASN A 283 8.55 6.28 21.39
C ASN A 283 7.91 5.62 22.62
N PRO A 284 8.55 5.53 23.81
CA PRO A 284 7.90 4.96 24.99
C PRO A 284 6.62 5.72 25.40
N VAL A 285 6.61 7.05 25.25
CA VAL A 285 5.43 7.89 25.50
C VAL A 285 4.36 7.63 24.44
N ASN A 286 4.74 7.45 23.18
CA ASN A 286 3.81 7.09 22.11
C ASN A 286 3.17 5.71 22.36
N VAL A 287 3.97 4.70 22.72
CA VAL A 287 3.50 3.34 23.05
C VAL A 287 2.55 3.35 24.25
N ALA A 288 2.89 4.07 25.32
CA ALA A 288 2.01 4.22 26.48
C ALA A 288 0.67 4.89 26.09
N GLY A 289 0.71 5.93 25.26
CA GLY A 289 -0.49 6.58 24.72
C GLY A 289 -1.36 5.65 23.87
N ILE A 290 -0.73 4.83 23.00
CA ILE A 290 -1.44 3.84 22.19
C ILE A 290 -2.15 2.81 23.08
N ARG A 291 -1.44 2.25 24.07
CA ARG A 291 -1.99 1.27 25.02
C ARG A 291 -3.21 1.83 25.76
N GLU A 292 -3.08 3.05 26.28
CA GLU A 292 -4.17 3.67 27.03
C GLU A 292 -5.37 4.01 26.14
N MET A 293 -5.14 4.54 24.93
CA MET A 293 -6.26 4.82 24.02
C MET A 293 -6.96 3.54 23.57
N ARG A 294 -6.23 2.42 23.36
CA ARG A 294 -6.85 1.12 23.06
C ARG A 294 -7.67 0.59 24.24
N ARG A 295 -7.32 0.96 25.47
CA ARG A 295 -8.11 0.66 26.67
C ARG A 295 -9.37 1.53 26.75
N LEU A 296 -9.27 2.80 26.40
CA LEU A 296 -10.39 3.77 26.42
C LEU A 296 -11.38 3.56 25.28
N LEU A 297 -10.91 3.16 24.08
CA LEU A 297 -11.69 2.97 22.86
C LEU A 297 -11.44 1.59 22.22
N PRO A 298 -11.75 0.47 22.89
CA PRO A 298 -11.33 -0.87 22.46
C PRO A 298 -11.98 -1.37 21.15
N ALA A 299 -13.14 -0.83 20.77
CA ALA A 299 -13.85 -1.21 19.56
C ALA A 299 -13.42 -0.41 18.32
N VAL A 300 -12.62 0.64 18.50
CA VAL A 300 -12.20 1.55 17.44
C VAL A 300 -10.88 1.05 16.86
N PRO A 301 -10.64 1.08 15.53
CA PRO A 301 -9.34 0.79 14.96
C PRO A 301 -8.31 1.89 15.29
N HIS A 302 -7.07 1.48 15.53
CA HIS A 302 -5.95 2.38 15.82
C HIS A 302 -4.94 2.32 14.69
N VAL A 303 -4.45 3.47 14.22
CA VAL A 303 -3.41 3.55 13.18
C VAL A 303 -2.19 4.29 13.72
N ALA A 304 -0.99 3.77 13.50
CA ALA A 304 0.26 4.46 13.77
C ALA A 304 0.75 5.17 12.51
N VAL A 305 1.12 6.45 12.63
CA VAL A 305 1.74 7.24 11.56
C VAL A 305 3.11 7.71 12.03
N PHE A 306 4.14 7.42 11.25
CA PHE A 306 5.53 7.55 11.67
C PHE A 306 6.20 8.80 11.07
N ASP A 307 6.86 9.63 11.88
CA ASP A 307 7.58 10.82 11.37
C ASP A 307 8.72 10.45 10.39
N THR A 308 9.21 9.22 10.48
CA THR A 308 10.31 8.65 9.70
C THR A 308 9.84 8.07 8.36
N ALA A 309 8.54 7.75 8.22
CA ALA A 309 7.98 7.02 7.07
C ALA A 309 8.32 7.67 5.71
N PHE A 310 8.10 8.98 5.59
CA PHE A 310 8.33 9.73 4.35
C PHE A 310 9.78 9.65 3.84
N HIS A 311 10.74 9.44 4.75
CA HIS A 311 12.16 9.41 4.43
C HIS A 311 12.68 8.01 4.07
N HIS A 312 11.84 6.97 4.08
CA HIS A 312 12.25 5.64 3.62
C HIS A 312 12.55 5.56 2.12
N THR A 313 12.26 6.63 1.36
CA THR A 313 12.65 6.74 -0.05
C THR A 313 14.10 7.20 -0.24
N LEU A 314 14.83 7.55 0.83
CA LEU A 314 16.24 7.94 0.76
C LEU A 314 17.05 6.82 0.09
N PRO A 315 17.89 7.15 -0.92
CA PRO A 315 18.79 6.16 -1.51
C PRO A 315 19.88 5.75 -0.52
N THR A 316 20.45 4.55 -0.71
CA THR A 316 21.45 3.96 0.20
C THR A 316 22.63 4.86 0.50
N TYR A 317 23.15 5.57 -0.50
CA TYR A 317 24.27 6.49 -0.29
C TYR A 317 23.90 7.76 0.50
N ALA A 318 22.61 8.12 0.61
CA ALA A 318 22.16 9.31 1.36
C ALA A 318 21.86 9.00 2.83
N TYR A 319 21.51 7.74 3.15
CA TYR A 319 21.24 7.35 4.53
C TYR A 319 22.39 6.72 5.28
N LEU A 320 23.41 6.19 4.58
CA LEU A 320 24.58 5.63 5.23
C LEU A 320 25.49 6.74 5.75
N TYR A 321 25.99 6.57 6.98
CA TYR A 321 27.10 7.37 7.49
C TYR A 321 28.44 6.78 7.07
N GLY A 322 29.48 7.60 7.05
CA GLY A 322 30.88 7.18 6.85
C GLY A 322 31.48 6.40 8.02
N LEU A 323 30.72 5.43 8.57
CA LEU A 323 31.10 4.52 9.63
C LEU A 323 31.34 3.11 9.05
N PRO A 324 32.01 2.20 9.79
CA PRO A 324 32.09 0.79 9.40
C PRO A 324 30.70 0.23 9.05
N TYR A 325 30.58 -0.39 7.88
CA TYR A 325 29.30 -0.83 7.33
C TYR A 325 28.59 -1.87 8.22
N GLU A 326 29.36 -2.67 8.95
CA GLU A 326 28.86 -3.69 9.87
C GLU A 326 28.05 -3.08 11.03
N LEU A 327 28.28 -1.81 11.37
CA LEU A 327 27.48 -1.12 12.39
C LEU A 327 26.07 -0.85 11.88
N TYR A 328 25.92 -0.45 10.61
CA TYR A 328 24.59 -0.33 10.00
C TYR A 328 23.87 -1.68 10.02
N GLU A 329 24.52 -2.76 9.56
CA GLU A 329 23.90 -4.09 9.51
C GLU A 329 23.50 -4.63 10.89
N LYS A 330 24.31 -4.38 11.92
CA LYS A 330 24.07 -4.93 13.27
C LYS A 330 23.16 -4.07 14.13
N THR A 331 23.23 -2.75 13.98
CA THR A 331 22.61 -1.81 14.92
C THR A 331 21.55 -0.90 14.28
N GLY A 332 21.44 -0.91 12.95
CA GLY A 332 20.51 -0.03 12.23
C GLY A 332 20.89 1.45 12.30
N VAL A 333 22.15 1.78 12.58
CA VAL A 333 22.65 3.16 12.57
C VAL A 333 22.70 3.68 11.14
N ARG A 334 21.78 4.58 10.84
CA ARG A 334 21.59 5.26 9.55
C ARG A 334 20.87 6.59 9.75
N ARG A 335 20.80 7.41 8.72
CA ARG A 335 19.83 8.50 8.64
C ARG A 335 18.42 7.92 8.52
N TYR A 336 17.55 8.32 9.43
CA TYR A 336 16.11 8.09 9.34
C TYR A 336 15.38 9.37 8.95
N GLY A 337 15.73 10.50 9.57
CA GLY A 337 15.03 11.78 9.36
C GLY A 337 13.69 11.86 10.08
N PHE A 338 13.23 13.09 10.35
CA PHE A 338 11.97 13.35 11.06
C PHE A 338 11.24 14.53 10.41
N HIS A 339 10.07 14.87 10.94
CA HIS A 339 9.11 15.79 10.32
C HIS A 339 8.62 15.32 8.94
N GLY A 340 8.66 14.01 8.67
CA GLY A 340 8.23 13.44 7.39
C GLY A 340 6.79 13.81 7.02
N MET A 341 5.88 13.83 7.99
CA MET A 341 4.49 14.25 7.77
C MET A 341 4.38 15.72 7.36
N SER A 342 5.18 16.60 7.97
CA SER A 342 5.21 18.01 7.59
C SER A 342 5.82 18.20 6.20
N HIS A 343 6.95 17.57 5.92
CA HIS A 343 7.61 17.65 4.61
C HIS A 343 6.71 17.13 3.48
N SER A 344 6.07 15.98 3.70
CA SER A 344 5.12 15.40 2.75
C SER A 344 3.92 16.31 2.50
N TYR A 345 3.27 16.79 3.57
CA TYR A 345 2.13 17.70 3.47
C TYR A 345 2.48 18.98 2.69
N VAL A 346 3.60 19.62 3.04
CA VAL A 346 4.03 20.87 2.42
C VAL A 346 4.40 20.70 0.96
N CYS A 347 5.00 19.56 0.59
CA CYS A 347 5.27 19.28 -0.82
C CYS A 347 3.98 19.12 -1.63
N LEU A 348 2.97 18.41 -1.10
CA LEU A 348 1.68 18.28 -1.77
C LEU A 348 0.96 19.63 -1.90
N ARG A 349 0.96 20.45 -0.84
CA ARG A 349 0.37 21.80 -0.87
C ARG A 349 1.11 22.76 -1.80
N ALA A 350 2.44 22.67 -1.86
CA ALA A 350 3.24 23.45 -2.80
C ALA A 350 2.93 23.05 -4.24
N ALA A 351 2.85 21.74 -4.53
CA ALA A 351 2.48 21.21 -5.84
C ALA A 351 1.08 21.69 -6.26
N GLU A 352 0.10 21.62 -5.35
CA GLU A 352 -1.26 22.11 -5.57
C GLU A 352 -1.28 23.61 -5.91
N HIS A 353 -0.57 24.41 -5.13
CA HIS A 353 -0.48 25.86 -5.34
C HIS A 353 0.20 26.23 -6.65
N LEU A 354 1.22 25.46 -7.06
CA LEU A 354 1.93 25.66 -8.32
C LEU A 354 1.17 25.10 -9.54
N GLY A 355 0.09 24.34 -9.34
CA GLY A 355 -0.64 23.66 -10.41
C GLY A 355 0.23 22.63 -11.16
N ARG A 356 1.26 22.09 -10.48
CA ARG A 356 2.23 21.12 -11.00
C ARG A 356 2.17 19.85 -10.16
N ARG A 357 2.60 18.73 -10.73
CA ARG A 357 2.55 17.44 -10.03
C ARG A 357 3.76 17.27 -9.12
N PRO A 358 3.66 16.56 -7.98
CA PRO A 358 4.82 16.30 -7.13
C PRO A 358 5.95 15.59 -7.89
N ASN A 359 5.61 14.70 -8.83
CA ASN A 359 6.57 14.00 -9.68
C ASN A 359 7.13 14.85 -10.85
N GLU A 360 6.79 16.13 -10.94
CA GLU A 360 7.41 17.09 -11.87
C GLU A 360 8.26 18.12 -11.12
N LEU A 361 8.38 17.99 -9.79
CA LEU A 361 8.90 19.04 -8.92
C LEU A 361 10.12 18.57 -8.13
N GLU A 362 11.14 19.42 -8.13
CA GLU A 362 12.27 19.39 -7.20
C GLU A 362 12.04 20.45 -6.11
N ILE A 363 11.76 20.03 -4.89
CA ILE A 363 11.38 20.92 -3.78
C ILE A 363 12.36 20.79 -2.63
N VAL A 364 12.90 21.92 -2.16
CA VAL A 364 13.50 21.99 -0.83
C VAL A 364 12.44 22.45 0.16
N SER A 365 11.99 21.53 1.02
CA SER A 365 11.06 21.81 2.10
C SER A 365 11.83 22.23 3.35
N CYS A 366 11.55 23.41 3.91
CA CYS A 366 12.19 23.97 5.09
C CYS A 366 11.21 24.01 6.27
N HIS A 367 11.17 22.95 7.09
CA HIS A 367 10.42 22.96 8.35
C HIS A 367 11.25 23.64 9.44
N LEU A 368 10.92 24.89 9.75
CA LEU A 368 11.64 25.69 10.72
C LEU A 368 10.74 25.96 11.93
N GLY A 369 10.99 25.25 13.03
CA GLY A 369 10.32 25.43 14.32
C GLY A 369 11.33 25.40 15.47
N ASN A 370 10.89 24.98 16.66
CA ASN A 370 11.80 24.73 17.78
C ASN A 370 12.73 23.55 17.47
N GLY A 371 12.17 22.47 16.90
CA GLY A 371 12.92 21.53 16.06
C GLY A 371 12.90 22.01 14.60
N ALA A 372 13.99 21.83 13.87
CA ALA A 372 14.07 22.30 12.48
C ALA A 372 14.76 21.27 11.59
N SER A 373 14.20 21.03 10.40
CA SER A 373 14.78 20.17 9.37
C SER A 373 14.51 20.71 7.97
N LEU A 374 15.43 20.44 7.05
CA LEU A 374 15.16 20.54 5.63
C LEU A 374 15.02 19.14 5.03
N CYS A 375 14.28 19.04 3.93
CA CYS A 375 14.16 17.84 3.13
C CYS A 375 14.30 18.20 1.64
N ALA A 376 15.14 17.43 0.94
CA ALA A 376 15.21 17.42 -0.52
C ALA A 376 14.15 16.44 -1.03
N VAL A 377 13.15 16.97 -1.73
CA VAL A 377 12.07 16.17 -2.30
C VAL A 377 12.17 16.23 -3.81
N ASP A 378 12.60 15.11 -4.39
CA ASP A 378 12.86 14.94 -5.80
C ASP A 378 11.74 14.09 -6.42
N HIS A 379 10.97 14.67 -7.33
CA HIS A 379 9.84 14.01 -8.00
C HIS A 379 8.86 13.34 -7.01
N GLY A 380 8.57 14.02 -5.90
CA GLY A 380 7.65 13.57 -4.87
C GLY A 380 8.22 12.57 -3.86
N ARG A 381 9.53 12.28 -3.92
CA ARG A 381 10.22 11.36 -3.02
C ARG A 381 11.25 12.11 -2.18
N SER A 382 11.31 11.82 -0.88
CA SER A 382 12.41 12.30 -0.04
C SER A 382 13.71 11.63 -0.49
N VAL A 383 14.68 12.40 -0.98
CA VAL A 383 16.01 11.90 -1.38
C VAL A 383 17.11 12.28 -0.40
N ASP A 384 16.89 13.31 0.43
CA ASP A 384 17.76 13.68 1.54
C ASP A 384 16.97 14.45 2.62
N THR A 385 17.44 14.43 3.87
CA THR A 385 16.84 15.15 5.00
C THR A 385 17.88 15.47 6.07
N THR A 386 17.80 16.64 6.69
CA THR A 386 18.93 17.15 7.50
C THR A 386 19.06 16.42 8.81
N MET A 387 17.93 15.99 9.39
CA MET A 387 17.96 15.18 10.59
C MET A 387 18.45 13.77 10.28
N GLY A 388 19.11 13.19 11.27
CA GLY A 388 19.93 12.01 11.13
C GLY A 388 19.30 10.74 11.64
N PHE A 389 20.13 9.95 12.31
CA PHE A 389 19.76 8.90 13.24
C PHE A 389 18.88 9.46 14.38
N THR A 390 19.16 10.69 14.82
CA THR A 390 18.37 11.40 15.84
C THR A 390 17.95 12.79 15.35
N PRO A 391 17.00 13.44 16.02
CA PRO A 391 16.60 14.82 15.71
C PRO A 391 17.65 15.89 16.04
N VAL A 392 18.90 15.53 16.36
CA VAL A 392 19.98 16.47 16.71
C VAL A 392 20.75 16.95 15.47
N GLU A 393 20.97 16.08 14.48
CA GLU A 393 21.76 16.41 13.28
C GLU A 393 21.08 17.48 12.42
N GLY A 394 21.89 18.25 11.68
CA GLY A 394 21.42 19.20 10.68
C GLY A 394 21.45 20.64 11.17
N LEU A 395 20.27 21.24 11.25
CA LEU A 395 20.13 22.66 11.55
C LEU A 395 20.45 22.99 13.01
N ILE A 396 20.89 24.24 13.25
CA ILE A 396 20.82 24.83 14.58
C ILE A 396 19.34 24.94 14.96
N MET A 397 18.96 24.51 16.16
CA MET A 397 17.56 24.49 16.62
C MET A 397 17.39 25.36 17.85
N GLY A 398 16.22 25.34 18.51
CA GLY A 398 16.00 26.11 19.73
C GLY A 398 17.02 25.78 20.83
N THR A 399 17.16 24.50 21.15
CA THR A 399 18.10 24.00 22.18
C THR A 399 19.08 22.94 21.70
N ARG A 400 18.90 22.42 20.48
CA ARG A 400 19.79 21.39 19.90
C ARG A 400 20.90 22.01 19.08
N CYS A 401 22.09 21.42 19.13
CA CYS A 401 23.27 22.00 18.50
C CYS A 401 23.24 21.98 16.96
N GLY A 402 22.54 21.03 16.33
CA GLY A 402 22.70 20.78 14.90
C GLY A 402 24.02 20.08 14.60
N ASP A 403 24.52 20.23 13.38
CA ASP A 403 25.82 19.70 12.99
C ASP A 403 26.96 20.25 13.87
N VAL A 404 27.74 19.33 14.42
CA VAL A 404 28.96 19.61 15.16
C VAL A 404 30.03 18.61 14.74
N ASP A 405 31.30 19.03 14.76
CA ASP A 405 32.42 18.12 14.55
C ASP A 405 32.43 17.04 15.65
N ALA A 406 32.40 15.76 15.26
CA ALA A 406 32.48 14.63 16.17
C ALA A 406 33.78 14.67 17.01
N GLY A 407 34.89 15.16 16.45
CA GLY A 407 36.14 15.36 17.17
C GLY A 407 36.01 16.39 18.29
N ALA A 408 35.26 17.48 18.06
CA ALA A 408 34.96 18.49 19.07
C ALA A 408 34.08 17.94 20.20
N VAL A 409 33.08 17.10 19.88
CA VAL A 409 32.25 16.41 20.89
C VAL A 409 33.11 15.52 21.79
N LEU A 410 33.99 14.72 21.19
CA LEU A 410 34.92 13.87 21.94
C LEU A 410 35.92 14.67 22.76
N PHE A 411 36.39 15.81 22.24
CA PHE A 411 37.25 16.72 22.98
C PHE A 411 36.54 17.29 24.21
N LEU A 412 35.32 17.80 24.08
CA LEU A 412 34.55 18.35 25.19
C LEU A 412 34.28 17.30 26.28
N LYS A 413 33.96 16.06 25.89
CA LYS A 413 33.81 14.95 26.82
C LYS A 413 35.09 14.71 27.64
N ARG A 414 36.25 14.67 26.97
CA ARG A 414 37.55 14.44 27.63
C ARG A 414 38.04 15.63 28.46
N ALA A 415 37.85 16.86 27.95
CA ALA A 415 38.35 18.08 28.58
C ALA A 415 37.49 18.51 29.77
N GLY A 416 36.18 18.31 29.70
CA GLY A 416 35.22 18.70 30.75
C GLY A 416 34.86 17.58 31.73
N SER A 417 35.40 16.36 31.56
CA SER A 417 35.00 15.16 32.31
C SER A 417 33.48 14.91 32.29
N LEU A 418 32.81 15.25 31.19
CA LEU A 418 31.36 15.10 31.08
C LEU A 418 30.97 13.62 31.03
N THR A 419 29.96 13.26 31.80
CA THR A 419 29.28 11.97 31.67
C THR A 419 28.49 11.90 30.36
N ASP A 420 28.09 10.70 29.94
CA ASP A 420 27.26 10.51 28.74
C ASP A 420 25.93 11.27 28.84
N ALA A 421 25.31 11.28 30.03
CA ALA A 421 24.07 12.00 30.28
C ALA A 421 24.24 13.52 30.21
N GLU A 422 25.34 14.07 30.75
CA GLU A 422 25.63 15.50 30.66
C GLU A 422 25.94 15.93 29.24
N LEU A 423 26.61 15.07 28.47
CA LEU A 423 26.87 15.32 27.05
C LEU A 423 25.58 15.30 26.24
N GLU A 424 24.69 14.33 26.49
CA GLU A 424 23.37 14.25 25.85
C GLU A 424 22.53 15.50 26.17
N ASP A 425 22.54 15.95 27.42
CA ASP A 425 21.86 17.17 27.87
C ASP A 425 22.47 18.42 27.21
N LEU A 426 23.80 18.48 27.06
CA LEU A 426 24.49 19.57 26.38
C LEU A 426 24.01 19.71 24.93
N ILE A 427 24.04 18.63 24.16
CA ILE A 427 23.71 18.67 22.73
C ILE A 427 22.21 18.83 22.44
N ASN A 428 21.34 18.41 23.38
CA ASN A 428 19.88 18.47 23.19
C ASN A 428 19.20 19.69 23.83
N LYS A 429 19.67 20.14 25.00
CA LYS A 429 18.93 21.11 25.84
C LYS A 429 19.68 22.41 26.13
N LYS A 430 21.01 22.43 26.05
CA LYS A 430 21.84 23.61 26.40
C LYS A 430 22.53 24.27 25.20
N SER A 431 22.28 23.78 23.99
CA SER A 431 22.90 24.25 22.75
C SER A 431 21.93 25.08 21.91
N GLY A 432 22.14 25.17 20.60
CA GLY A 432 21.21 25.83 19.68
C GLY A 432 21.16 27.35 19.82
N LEU A 433 20.01 27.94 19.53
CA LEU A 433 19.73 29.36 19.73
C LEU A 433 19.95 29.77 21.18
N LEU A 434 19.54 28.92 22.14
CA LEU A 434 19.73 29.17 23.57
C LEU A 434 21.22 29.26 23.90
N GLY A 435 22.02 28.28 23.50
CA GLY A 435 23.45 28.25 23.80
C GLY A 435 24.22 29.39 23.13
N LEU A 436 23.90 29.70 21.86
CA LEU A 436 24.58 30.76 21.12
C LEU A 436 24.21 32.16 21.62
N SER A 437 22.91 32.44 21.78
CA SER A 437 22.43 33.74 22.24
C SER A 437 22.72 33.97 23.73
N GLY A 438 22.61 32.92 24.54
CA GLY A 438 22.59 33.02 26.01
C GLY A 438 21.29 33.65 26.54
N ILE A 439 20.26 33.78 25.70
CA ILE A 439 19.02 34.50 26.01
C ILE A 439 17.85 33.54 26.00
N SER A 440 17.54 32.95 24.85
CA SER A 440 16.34 32.14 24.67
C SER A 440 16.48 31.09 23.57
N SER A 441 15.64 30.06 23.66
CA SER A 441 15.41 29.10 22.58
C SER A 441 14.34 29.57 21.58
N ASP A 442 13.59 30.63 21.90
CA ASP A 442 12.56 31.21 21.04
C ASP A 442 13.17 32.20 20.05
N MET A 443 12.98 31.95 18.77
CA MET A 443 13.49 32.80 17.68
C MET A 443 12.95 34.24 17.77
N ARG A 444 11.72 34.45 18.26
CA ARG A 444 11.12 35.79 18.37
C ARG A 444 11.87 36.65 19.38
N GLU A 445 12.22 36.06 20.52
CA GLU A 445 13.00 36.74 21.56
C GLU A 445 14.43 37.01 21.09
N VAL A 446 15.04 36.06 20.36
CA VAL A 446 16.38 36.24 19.77
C VAL A 446 16.40 37.35 18.72
N ILE A 447 15.38 37.45 17.86
CA ILE A 447 15.27 38.54 16.88
C ILE A 447 15.10 39.89 17.60
N ALA A 448 14.18 39.98 18.57
CA ALA A 448 13.96 41.20 19.33
C ALA A 448 15.23 41.69 20.05
N ALA A 449 15.99 40.76 20.64
CA ALA A 449 17.29 41.08 21.25
C ALA A 449 18.33 41.53 20.22
N ALA A 450 18.39 40.89 19.04
CA ALA A 450 19.28 41.30 17.96
C ALA A 450 18.95 42.71 17.45
N ASP A 451 17.67 43.05 17.31
CA ASP A 451 17.20 44.39 16.92
C ASP A 451 17.51 45.45 18.00
N ALA A 452 17.54 45.04 19.27
CA ALA A 452 17.99 45.88 20.39
C ALA A 452 19.52 46.04 20.48
N GLY A 453 20.29 45.41 19.57
CA GLY A 453 21.74 45.54 19.51
C GLY A 453 22.52 44.45 20.26
N GLU A 454 21.87 43.39 20.76
CA GLU A 454 22.55 42.30 21.46
C GLU A 454 23.42 41.48 20.49
N ALA A 455 24.74 41.60 20.63
CA ALA A 455 25.71 41.02 19.69
C ALA A 455 25.58 39.49 19.58
N ARG A 456 25.39 38.78 20.70
CA ARG A 456 25.23 37.31 20.70
C ARG A 456 23.93 36.86 20.05
N ALA A 457 22.85 37.62 20.21
CA ALA A 457 21.57 37.34 19.56
C ALA A 457 21.69 37.47 18.04
N LEU A 458 22.37 38.53 17.57
CA LEU A 458 22.65 38.72 16.14
C LEU A 458 23.52 37.59 15.56
N ILE A 459 24.54 37.15 16.29
CA ILE A 459 25.38 36.01 15.89
C ILE A 459 24.54 34.73 15.81
N ALA A 460 23.70 34.46 16.81
CA ALA A 460 22.83 33.28 16.83
C ALA A 460 21.88 33.25 15.63
N LEU A 461 21.20 34.37 15.33
CA LEU A 461 20.31 34.52 14.18
C LEU A 461 21.06 34.29 12.85
N LYS A 462 22.24 34.91 12.68
CA LYS A 462 23.06 34.75 11.48
C LYS A 462 23.55 33.31 11.31
N ALA A 463 24.02 32.67 12.38
CA ALA A 463 24.48 31.29 12.36
C ALA A 463 23.34 30.33 11.98
N TYR A 464 22.15 30.53 12.54
CA TYR A 464 20.94 29.77 12.21
C TYR A 464 20.61 29.88 10.70
N CYS A 465 20.47 31.11 10.19
CA CYS A 465 20.11 31.34 8.79
C CYS A 465 21.20 30.88 7.82
N TYR A 466 22.47 31.00 8.20
CA TYR A 466 23.60 30.49 7.43
C TYR A 466 23.54 28.96 7.28
N ARG A 467 23.20 28.23 8.34
CA ARG A 467 23.05 26.77 8.28
C ARG A 467 21.90 26.36 7.36
N VAL A 468 20.75 27.04 7.46
CA VAL A 468 19.61 26.83 6.54
C VAL A 468 20.05 27.06 5.08
N ARG A 469 20.70 28.21 4.81
CA ARG A 469 21.19 28.56 3.47
C ARG A 469 22.13 27.50 2.88
N LYS A 470 23.09 27.02 3.68
CA LYS A 470 24.02 25.98 3.28
C LYS A 470 23.30 24.70 2.87
N TYR A 471 22.28 24.28 3.63
CA TYR A 471 21.54 23.07 3.33
C TYR A 471 20.64 23.20 2.10
N ILE A 472 20.05 24.38 1.86
CA ILE A 472 19.36 24.64 0.59
C ILE A 472 20.34 24.39 -0.57
N GLY A 473 21.53 25.01 -0.54
CA GLY A 473 22.53 24.81 -1.58
C GLY A 473 23.00 23.36 -1.72
N ALA A 474 23.18 22.64 -0.61
CA ALA A 474 23.53 21.21 -0.64
C ALA A 474 22.45 20.36 -1.31
N TYR A 475 21.18 20.66 -1.07
CA TYR A 475 20.05 19.91 -1.64
C TYR A 475 19.76 20.24 -3.10
N VAL A 476 20.04 21.47 -3.54
CA VAL A 476 20.10 21.76 -4.98
C VAL A 476 21.17 20.90 -5.65
N ALA A 477 22.36 20.78 -5.03
CA ALA A 477 23.43 19.94 -5.57
C ALA A 477 23.07 18.44 -5.56
N ALA A 478 22.33 17.97 -4.55
CA ALA A 478 21.89 16.58 -4.45
C ALA A 478 20.85 16.20 -5.52
N MET A 479 19.91 17.10 -5.84
CA MET A 479 18.85 16.85 -6.83
C MET A 479 19.30 17.17 -8.26
N GLY A 480 20.25 18.09 -8.44
CA GLY A 480 20.67 18.57 -9.77
C GLY A 480 19.78 19.67 -10.33
N GLY A 481 18.78 20.12 -9.57
CA GLY A 481 17.86 21.18 -9.93
C GLY A 481 17.04 21.67 -8.71
N LEU A 482 16.16 22.63 -8.97
CA LEU A 482 15.28 23.24 -7.97
C LEU A 482 14.11 23.95 -8.65
N ASP A 483 12.89 23.54 -8.35
CA ASP A 483 11.67 24.23 -8.78
C ASP A 483 11.12 25.13 -7.68
N ALA A 484 11.19 24.69 -6.42
CA ALA A 484 10.62 25.44 -5.31
C ALA A 484 11.37 25.31 -3.98
N VAL A 485 11.36 26.38 -3.20
CA VAL A 485 11.70 26.36 -1.77
C VAL A 485 10.44 26.66 -0.96
N ALA A 486 10.05 25.74 -0.09
CA ALA A 486 8.83 25.85 0.70
C ALA A 486 9.15 26.00 2.19
N PHE A 487 8.91 27.18 2.76
CA PHE A 487 9.07 27.44 4.18
C PHE A 487 7.80 27.07 4.95
N THR A 488 8.00 26.35 6.06
CA THR A 488 6.93 25.93 6.96
C THR A 488 7.40 25.87 8.41
N GLY A 489 6.53 25.47 9.33
CA GLY A 489 6.80 25.45 10.77
C GLY A 489 6.72 26.84 11.39
N GLY A 490 6.66 26.92 12.72
CA GLY A 490 6.38 28.18 13.43
C GLY A 490 7.31 29.34 13.06
N VAL A 491 8.61 29.09 12.88
CA VAL A 491 9.61 30.09 12.47
C VAL A 491 9.52 30.35 10.96
N GLY A 492 9.42 29.31 10.13
CA GLY A 492 9.39 29.45 8.68
C GLY A 492 8.15 30.16 8.16
N GLN A 493 7.00 29.90 8.79
CA GLN A 493 5.73 30.59 8.53
C GLN A 493 5.74 32.02 9.05
N GLY A 494 6.25 32.24 10.27
CA GLY A 494 6.09 33.51 10.98
C GLY A 494 7.19 34.56 10.77
N SER A 495 8.41 34.18 10.38
CA SER A 495 9.55 35.11 10.37
C SER A 495 10.03 35.46 8.96
N ALA A 496 9.58 36.63 8.47
CA ALA A 496 10.06 37.21 7.21
C ALA A 496 11.58 37.46 7.21
N ALA A 497 12.13 37.88 8.36
CA ALA A 497 13.56 38.13 8.53
C ALA A 497 14.39 36.84 8.36
N VAL A 498 13.96 35.74 8.97
CA VAL A 498 14.64 34.43 8.82
C VAL A 498 14.59 33.96 7.37
N ARG A 499 13.44 34.06 6.70
CA ARG A 499 13.32 33.69 5.28
C ARG A 499 14.26 34.50 4.40
N ALA A 500 14.31 35.83 4.58
CA ALA A 500 15.21 36.70 3.82
C ALA A 500 16.68 36.34 4.05
N LEU A 501 17.10 36.21 5.31
CA LEU A 501 18.49 35.87 5.65
C LEU A 501 18.90 34.47 5.18
N ALA A 502 17.98 33.49 5.23
CA ALA A 502 18.22 32.13 4.75
C ALA A 502 18.40 32.05 3.23
N LEU A 503 17.75 32.94 2.47
CA LEU A 503 17.83 32.96 1.00
C LEU A 503 18.87 33.94 0.44
N GLN A 504 19.39 34.83 1.28
CA GLN A 504 20.36 35.85 0.87
C GLN A 504 21.57 35.24 0.14
N GLY A 505 21.85 35.71 -1.08
CA GLY A 505 22.99 35.25 -1.88
C GLY A 505 22.71 34.00 -2.73
N LEU A 506 21.48 33.48 -2.73
CA LEU A 506 21.07 32.33 -3.56
C LEU A 506 20.52 32.73 -4.93
N GLU A 507 20.70 33.98 -5.37
CA GLU A 507 20.30 34.46 -6.70
C GLU A 507 21.00 33.67 -7.83
N CYS A 508 22.21 33.18 -7.56
CA CYS A 508 22.96 32.31 -8.48
C CYS A 508 22.27 30.96 -8.74
N MET A 509 21.36 30.54 -7.85
CA MET A 509 20.52 29.35 -7.99
C MET A 509 19.13 29.70 -8.56
N GLY A 510 18.93 30.93 -9.05
CA GLY A 510 17.67 31.37 -9.65
C GLY A 510 16.59 31.77 -8.64
N ILE A 511 16.94 31.93 -7.36
CA ILE A 511 16.03 32.36 -6.30
C ILE A 511 16.02 33.89 -6.21
N ARG A 512 14.88 34.53 -6.50
CA ARG A 512 14.70 35.99 -6.37
C ARG A 512 13.51 36.31 -5.47
N LEU A 513 13.80 36.73 -4.24
CA LEU A 513 12.80 37.09 -3.24
C LEU A 513 12.14 38.44 -3.57
N ASP A 514 10.81 38.52 -3.44
CA ASP A 514 10.08 39.78 -3.38
C ASP A 514 9.97 40.21 -1.91
N GLU A 515 10.75 41.23 -1.54
CA GLU A 515 10.85 41.73 -0.17
C GLU A 515 9.51 42.20 0.42
N ARG A 516 8.61 42.74 -0.42
CA ARG A 516 7.30 43.18 0.04
C ARG A 516 6.40 41.96 0.27
N ARG A 517 6.28 41.06 -0.71
CA ARG A 517 5.49 39.82 -0.55
C ARG A 517 6.00 39.00 0.64
N ASN A 518 7.30 38.96 0.89
CA ASN A 518 7.88 38.26 2.03
C ASN A 518 7.44 38.85 3.38
N ARG A 519 7.40 40.18 3.53
CA ARG A 519 6.95 40.84 4.77
C ARG A 519 5.44 40.69 4.99
N ASP A 520 4.66 40.76 3.92
CA ASP A 520 3.20 40.75 3.97
C ASP A 520 2.60 39.33 4.01
N ALA A 521 3.44 38.29 3.91
CA ALA A 521 2.99 36.90 3.82
C ALA A 521 2.21 36.45 5.07
N ARG A 522 0.97 36.01 4.85
CA ARG A 522 0.09 35.41 5.87
C ARG A 522 0.27 33.89 5.95
N GLY A 523 1.50 33.47 6.22
CA GLY A 523 1.94 32.07 6.16
C GLY A 523 1.30 31.09 7.16
N PHE A 524 0.43 31.58 8.05
CA PHE A 524 -0.39 30.73 8.93
C PHE A 524 -1.81 30.50 8.38
N ASP A 525 -2.27 31.34 7.45
CA ASP A 525 -3.65 31.31 6.93
C ASP A 525 -3.71 30.68 5.53
N GLU A 526 -2.77 31.03 4.66
CA GLU A 526 -2.78 30.63 3.26
C GLU A 526 -1.37 30.37 2.71
N VAL A 527 -1.30 29.68 1.57
CA VAL A 527 -0.03 29.51 0.84
C VAL A 527 0.32 30.83 0.15
N CYS A 528 1.48 31.40 0.48
CA CYS A 528 1.94 32.66 -0.10
C CYS A 528 3.17 32.44 -0.98
N ARG A 529 3.11 32.86 -2.26
CA ARG A 529 4.32 33.03 -3.08
C ARG A 529 5.03 34.32 -2.69
N ILE A 530 6.27 34.20 -2.23
CA ILE A 530 7.11 35.32 -1.79
C ILE A 530 8.29 35.60 -2.73
N SER A 531 8.43 34.81 -3.79
CA SER A 531 9.34 35.11 -4.90
C SER A 531 8.74 36.13 -5.87
N THR A 532 9.63 36.82 -6.58
CA THR A 532 9.28 37.64 -7.76
C THR A 532 8.72 36.77 -8.88
N ASP A 533 7.99 37.39 -9.81
CA ASP A 533 7.34 36.66 -10.91
C ASP A 533 8.36 36.13 -11.94
N ASP A 534 9.52 36.80 -12.08
CA ASP A 534 10.65 36.41 -12.93
C ASP A 534 11.67 35.49 -12.24
N SER A 535 11.46 35.15 -10.96
CA SER A 535 12.25 34.14 -10.26
C SER A 535 12.09 32.78 -10.95
N ARG A 536 13.22 32.11 -11.26
CA ARG A 536 13.20 30.76 -11.85
C ARG A 536 12.68 29.73 -10.85
N VAL A 537 13.01 29.94 -9.58
CA VAL A 537 12.58 29.11 -8.46
C VAL A 537 11.44 29.79 -7.72
N ALA A 538 10.35 29.07 -7.47
CA ALA A 538 9.26 29.57 -6.66
C ALA A 538 9.63 29.49 -5.16
N VAL A 539 9.57 30.61 -4.45
CA VAL A 539 9.66 30.62 -2.98
C VAL A 539 8.26 30.74 -2.39
N LEU A 540 7.88 29.77 -1.56
CA LEU A 540 6.56 29.64 -0.96
C LEU A 540 6.65 29.66 0.57
N VAL A 541 5.64 30.23 1.21
CA VAL A 541 5.35 30.01 2.63
C VAL A 541 4.08 29.16 2.70
N VAL A 542 4.18 27.99 3.32
CA VAL A 542 3.11 26.98 3.33
C VAL A 542 2.72 26.68 4.78
N PRO A 543 1.47 26.95 5.20
CA PRO A 543 0.99 26.56 6.52
C PRO A 543 0.96 25.04 6.61
N CYS A 544 1.62 24.45 7.62
CA CYS A 544 1.59 22.99 7.81
C CYS A 544 0.34 22.53 8.57
N ASP A 545 -0.21 21.40 8.17
CA ASP A 545 -1.27 20.67 8.90
C ASP A 545 -0.87 19.19 9.00
N GLU A 546 0.00 18.87 9.98
CA GLU A 546 0.50 17.51 10.20
C GLU A 546 -0.63 16.58 10.60
N GLU A 547 -1.53 17.10 11.45
CA GLU A 547 -2.73 16.45 11.93
C GLU A 547 -3.58 15.93 10.74
N ARG A 548 -3.90 16.80 9.78
CA ARG A 548 -4.64 16.42 8.57
C ARG A 548 -3.89 15.43 7.70
N MET A 549 -2.57 15.57 7.57
CA MET A 549 -1.77 14.61 6.82
C MET A 549 -1.79 13.21 7.47
N MET A 550 -1.74 13.14 8.80
CA MET A 550 -1.88 11.88 9.53
C MET A 550 -3.27 11.26 9.34
N ALA A 551 -4.34 12.06 9.41
CA ALA A 551 -5.69 11.59 9.14
C ALA A 551 -5.83 10.98 7.74
N ARG A 552 -5.26 11.65 6.72
CA ARG A 552 -5.22 11.15 5.35
C ARG A 552 -4.47 9.83 5.21
N GLU A 553 -3.28 9.72 5.81
CA GLU A 553 -2.51 8.46 5.76
C GLU A 553 -3.22 7.33 6.50
N ALA A 554 -3.95 7.63 7.57
CA ALA A 554 -4.75 6.64 8.27
C ALA A 554 -5.92 6.11 7.43
N LEU A 555 -6.65 6.97 6.72
CA LEU A 555 -7.69 6.54 5.78
C LEU A 555 -7.12 5.59 4.73
N ARG A 556 -5.94 5.92 4.16
CA ARG A 556 -5.26 5.06 3.19
C ARG A 556 -4.87 3.71 3.79
N ALA A 557 -4.33 3.70 5.01
CA ALA A 557 -3.97 2.47 5.71
C ALA A 557 -5.19 1.57 5.98
N LEU A 558 -6.32 2.16 6.38
CA LEU A 558 -7.57 1.45 6.59
C LEU A 558 -8.11 0.81 5.30
N SER A 559 -8.10 1.56 4.18
CA SER A 559 -8.51 1.02 2.88
C SER A 559 -7.63 -0.16 2.45
N ARG A 560 -6.30 -0.06 2.62
CA ARG A 560 -5.37 -1.17 2.32
C ARG A 560 -5.63 -2.40 3.19
N SER A 561 -5.81 -2.21 4.50
CA SER A 561 -6.06 -3.30 5.46
C SER A 561 -7.38 -4.02 5.19
N TYR A 562 -8.45 -3.28 4.87
CA TYR A 562 -9.74 -3.87 4.50
C TYR A 562 -9.60 -4.78 3.27
N LEU A 563 -8.89 -4.33 2.23
CA LEU A 563 -8.61 -5.13 1.03
C LEU A 563 -7.76 -6.36 1.35
N ALA A 564 -6.74 -6.23 2.20
CA ALA A 564 -5.91 -7.35 2.63
C ALA A 564 -6.72 -8.42 3.38
N HIS A 565 -7.61 -8.01 4.29
CA HIS A 565 -8.49 -8.94 5.02
C HIS A 565 -9.51 -9.63 4.12
N VAL A 566 -10.07 -8.92 3.13
CA VAL A 566 -10.96 -9.53 2.12
C VAL A 566 -10.20 -10.58 1.30
N LEU A 567 -8.95 -10.30 0.91
CA LEU A 567 -8.09 -11.24 0.17
C LEU A 567 -7.66 -12.44 1.04
N GLU A 568 -7.39 -12.22 2.33
CA GLU A 568 -6.96 -13.27 3.26
C GLU A 568 -8.11 -14.19 3.69
N ALA A 569 -9.30 -13.65 3.91
CA ALA A 569 -10.52 -14.44 4.15
C ALA A 569 -10.86 -15.35 2.96
N GLN A 570 -10.50 -14.96 1.73
CA GLN A 570 -10.70 -15.76 0.53
C GLN A 570 -9.68 -16.91 0.38
N ARG A 571 -8.49 -16.84 1.00
CA ARG A 571 -7.49 -17.92 1.00
C ARG A 571 -7.88 -19.13 1.87
N GLN A 572 -8.85 -18.98 2.78
CA GLN A 572 -9.25 -20.02 3.72
C GLN A 572 -10.33 -20.98 3.18
N GLN A 573 -10.67 -20.96 1.89
CA GLN A 573 -11.59 -21.96 1.33
C GLN A 573 -10.92 -23.33 1.18
N PRO A 574 -11.49 -24.42 1.73
CA PRO A 574 -10.88 -25.74 1.63
C PRO A 574 -10.93 -26.29 0.21
N ILE A 575 -9.85 -26.95 -0.20
CA ILE A 575 -9.76 -27.78 -1.40
C ILE A 575 -10.04 -29.22 -0.99
N LEU A 576 -10.90 -29.92 -1.72
CA LEU A 576 -11.19 -31.32 -1.44
C LEU A 576 -10.02 -32.20 -1.90
N LEU A 577 -9.64 -33.16 -1.06
CA LEU A 577 -8.66 -34.18 -1.39
C LEU A 577 -9.33 -35.38 -2.04
N GLU A 578 -8.68 -35.94 -3.06
CA GLU A 578 -9.15 -37.09 -3.82
C GLU A 578 -8.03 -38.12 -3.94
N VAL A 579 -8.30 -39.30 -3.38
CA VAL A 579 -7.36 -40.42 -3.44
C VAL A 579 -7.53 -41.11 -4.80
N SER A 580 -6.48 -41.07 -5.60
CA SER A 580 -6.46 -41.62 -6.95
C SER A 580 -5.83 -43.02 -6.90
N ALA A 581 -6.64 -44.04 -7.19
CA ALA A 581 -6.15 -45.40 -7.35
C ALA A 581 -5.37 -45.56 -8.66
N HIS A 582 -4.59 -46.65 -8.78
CA HIS A 582 -3.94 -47.02 -10.03
C HIS A 582 -4.95 -47.11 -11.17
N HIS A 583 -4.57 -46.61 -12.33
CA HIS A 583 -5.46 -46.56 -13.49
C HIS A 583 -4.67 -46.42 -14.79
N VAL A 584 -5.37 -46.62 -15.90
CA VAL A 584 -4.78 -46.55 -17.24
C VAL A 584 -5.56 -45.55 -18.09
N HIS A 585 -4.83 -44.70 -18.82
CA HIS A 585 -5.35 -43.92 -19.93
C HIS A 585 -4.92 -44.57 -21.24
N LEU A 586 -5.84 -44.71 -22.20
CA LEU A 586 -5.60 -45.40 -23.46
C LEU A 586 -5.72 -44.46 -24.66
N THR A 587 -4.97 -44.74 -25.73
CA THR A 587 -5.27 -44.25 -27.08
C THR A 587 -6.40 -45.08 -27.69
N GLN A 588 -7.10 -44.54 -28.69
CA GLN A 588 -8.14 -45.29 -29.41
C GLN A 588 -7.59 -46.58 -30.04
N GLU A 589 -6.38 -46.53 -30.60
CA GLU A 589 -5.68 -47.71 -31.14
C GLU A 589 -5.52 -48.82 -30.09
N HIS A 590 -5.10 -48.46 -28.87
CA HIS A 590 -4.93 -49.43 -27.80
C HIS A 590 -6.25 -49.90 -27.20
N VAL A 591 -7.30 -49.07 -27.20
CA VAL A 591 -8.66 -49.53 -26.86
C VAL A 591 -9.06 -50.65 -27.81
N GLU A 592 -8.88 -50.46 -29.12
CA GLU A 592 -9.25 -51.46 -30.11
C GLU A 592 -8.42 -52.73 -30.02
N ALA A 593 -7.12 -52.60 -29.75
CA ALA A 593 -6.24 -53.75 -29.57
C ALA A 593 -6.56 -54.58 -28.30
N LEU A 594 -7.05 -53.94 -27.24
CA LEU A 594 -7.33 -54.58 -25.96
C LEU A 594 -8.77 -55.11 -25.85
N PHE A 595 -9.73 -54.44 -26.49
CA PHE A 595 -11.17 -54.72 -26.33
C PHE A 595 -11.90 -55.09 -27.63
N GLY A 596 -11.26 -54.92 -28.80
CA GLY A 596 -11.80 -55.32 -30.10
C GLY A 596 -11.89 -54.15 -31.10
N ALA A 597 -11.84 -54.46 -32.40
CA ALA A 597 -11.86 -53.45 -33.45
C ALA A 597 -13.13 -52.58 -33.39
N GLY A 598 -12.96 -51.25 -33.46
CA GLY A 598 -14.05 -50.27 -33.35
C GLY A 598 -14.66 -50.10 -31.95
N HIS A 599 -14.06 -50.67 -30.90
CA HIS A 599 -14.57 -50.55 -29.53
C HIS A 599 -14.48 -49.10 -29.02
N ALA A 600 -15.55 -48.63 -28.38
CA ALA A 600 -15.60 -47.35 -27.70
C ALA A 600 -15.66 -47.57 -26.19
N LEU A 601 -14.91 -46.79 -25.41
CA LEU A 601 -14.90 -46.91 -23.94
C LEU A 601 -16.29 -46.66 -23.36
N THR A 602 -16.70 -47.52 -22.44
CA THR A 602 -18.03 -47.52 -21.84
C THR A 602 -18.00 -46.76 -20.51
N PRO A 603 -18.70 -45.62 -20.35
CA PRO A 603 -18.71 -44.88 -19.08
C PRO A 603 -19.38 -45.69 -17.97
N HIS A 604 -18.68 -45.83 -16.83
CA HIS A 604 -19.19 -46.48 -15.61
C HIS A 604 -19.51 -45.47 -14.50
N GLY A 605 -18.70 -44.41 -14.37
CA GLY A 605 -18.95 -43.36 -13.38
C GLY A 605 -18.17 -42.09 -13.67
N GLU A 606 -18.78 -40.94 -13.39
CA GLU A 606 -18.12 -39.65 -13.55
C GLU A 606 -17.00 -39.47 -12.52
N LEU A 607 -15.91 -38.84 -12.95
CA LEU A 607 -14.84 -38.39 -12.07
C LEU A 607 -15.06 -36.91 -11.73
N SER A 608 -14.35 -36.43 -10.71
CA SER A 608 -14.45 -35.05 -10.22
C SER A 608 -14.11 -33.99 -11.27
N GLN A 609 -13.19 -34.34 -12.18
CA GLN A 609 -12.77 -33.47 -13.28
C GLN A 609 -13.78 -33.55 -14.43
N PRO A 610 -14.36 -32.40 -14.85
CA PRO A 610 -15.38 -32.37 -15.90
C PRO A 610 -14.98 -33.12 -17.17
N GLY A 611 -15.87 -33.99 -17.64
CA GLY A 611 -15.68 -34.77 -18.87
C GLY A 611 -14.74 -35.98 -18.74
N GLN A 612 -14.18 -36.25 -17.56
CA GLN A 612 -13.45 -37.49 -17.28
C GLN A 612 -14.38 -38.51 -16.62
N PHE A 613 -14.21 -39.79 -16.94
CA PHE A 613 -15.03 -40.87 -16.39
C PHE A 613 -14.23 -42.15 -16.19
N ALA A 614 -14.54 -42.89 -15.15
CA ALA A 614 -14.10 -44.27 -15.03
C ALA A 614 -14.91 -45.14 -16.01
N CYS A 615 -14.25 -46.08 -16.66
CA CYS A 615 -14.87 -46.94 -17.66
C CYS A 615 -15.22 -48.33 -17.11
N GLU A 616 -16.16 -49.05 -17.71
CA GLU A 616 -16.42 -50.45 -17.34
C GLU A 616 -15.21 -51.33 -17.61
N GLU A 617 -14.42 -50.96 -18.63
CA GLU A 617 -13.20 -51.61 -19.06
C GLU A 617 -12.13 -51.64 -17.95
N GLN A 618 -11.52 -52.81 -17.83
CA GLN A 618 -10.36 -53.05 -16.98
C GLN A 618 -9.30 -53.84 -17.74
N VAL A 619 -8.04 -53.58 -17.43
CA VAL A 619 -6.89 -54.25 -18.02
C VAL A 619 -6.01 -54.87 -16.93
N ALA A 620 -5.20 -55.85 -17.29
CA ALA A 620 -4.09 -56.27 -16.45
C ALA A 620 -2.82 -55.53 -16.85
N ILE A 621 -2.10 -54.99 -15.86
CA ILE A 621 -0.74 -54.47 -16.07
C ILE A 621 0.24 -55.62 -15.77
N VAL A 622 1.08 -55.97 -16.74
CA VAL A 622 2.08 -57.03 -16.62
C VAL A 622 3.47 -56.42 -16.75
N GLY A 623 4.28 -56.60 -15.70
CA GLY A 623 5.68 -56.22 -15.67
C GLY A 623 6.62 -57.43 -15.57
N PRO A 624 7.95 -57.21 -15.56
CA PRO A 624 8.94 -58.30 -15.58
C PRO A 624 8.85 -59.27 -14.38
N LYS A 625 8.35 -58.83 -13.22
CA LYS A 625 8.29 -59.64 -11.99
C LYS A 625 6.89 -60.12 -11.62
N GLY A 626 5.84 -59.55 -12.21
CA GLY A 626 4.48 -59.85 -11.79
C GLY A 626 3.43 -59.01 -12.51
N ARG A 627 2.18 -59.12 -12.04
CA ARG A 627 1.03 -58.48 -12.66
C ARG A 627 0.05 -57.87 -11.66
N ILE A 628 -0.71 -56.88 -12.11
CA ILE A 628 -1.82 -56.25 -11.39
C ILE A 628 -3.07 -56.42 -12.24
N GLU A 629 -4.06 -57.12 -11.69
CA GLU A 629 -5.32 -57.43 -12.38
C GLU A 629 -6.34 -56.31 -12.18
N ARG A 630 -7.29 -56.21 -13.13
CA ARG A 630 -8.50 -55.39 -13.00
C ARG A 630 -8.23 -53.90 -12.78
N VAL A 631 -7.18 -53.38 -13.41
CA VAL A 631 -6.86 -51.95 -13.38
C VAL A 631 -7.85 -51.20 -14.26
N ARG A 632 -8.49 -50.19 -13.66
CA ARG A 632 -9.54 -49.40 -14.30
C ARG A 632 -8.99 -48.55 -15.44
N VAL A 633 -9.69 -48.54 -16.58
CA VAL A 633 -9.42 -47.57 -17.65
C VAL A 633 -10.19 -46.27 -17.37
N LEU A 634 -9.56 -45.12 -17.59
CA LEU A 634 -10.20 -43.82 -17.50
C LEU A 634 -10.36 -43.18 -18.88
N GLY A 635 -11.57 -42.72 -19.15
CA GLY A 635 -11.95 -42.00 -20.36
C GLY A 635 -11.97 -40.48 -20.16
N PRO A 636 -11.94 -39.72 -21.27
CA PRO A 636 -11.91 -40.18 -22.65
C PRO A 636 -10.52 -40.68 -23.07
N VAL A 637 -10.43 -41.29 -24.26
CA VAL A 637 -9.14 -41.68 -24.85
C VAL A 637 -8.20 -40.47 -24.96
N ARG A 638 -6.89 -40.71 -24.78
CA ARG A 638 -5.84 -39.68 -24.85
C ARG A 638 -4.97 -39.85 -26.10
N GLY A 639 -4.15 -38.84 -26.39
CA GLY A 639 -3.17 -38.91 -27.49
C GLY A 639 -2.00 -39.88 -27.23
N ALA A 640 -1.83 -40.34 -26.00
CA ALA A 640 -0.85 -41.35 -25.63
C ALA A 640 -1.39 -42.23 -24.49
N THR A 641 -0.98 -43.50 -24.48
CA THR A 641 -1.29 -44.41 -23.37
C THR A 641 -0.35 -44.16 -22.20
N GLN A 642 -0.93 -44.12 -21.01
CA GLN A 642 -0.21 -43.91 -19.76
C GLN A 642 -0.78 -44.83 -18.68
N VAL A 643 0.10 -45.34 -17.84
CA VAL A 643 -0.20 -46.22 -16.73
C VAL A 643 0.26 -45.53 -15.46
N GLU A 644 -0.67 -45.22 -14.56
CA GLU A 644 -0.36 -44.65 -13.25
C GLU A 644 -0.43 -45.76 -12.20
N ILE A 645 0.67 -45.98 -11.47
CA ILE A 645 0.76 -46.96 -10.38
C ILE A 645 1.20 -46.27 -9.08
N ALA A 646 0.88 -46.90 -7.95
CA ALA A 646 1.40 -46.48 -6.65
C ALA A 646 2.87 -46.88 -6.49
N MET A 647 3.60 -46.19 -5.59
CA MET A 647 5.02 -46.45 -5.36
C MET A 647 5.31 -47.88 -4.88
N THR A 648 4.42 -48.49 -4.10
CA THR A 648 4.55 -49.87 -3.64
C THR A 648 4.36 -50.90 -4.76
N GLU A 649 3.61 -50.57 -5.80
CA GLU A 649 3.29 -51.47 -6.91
C GLU A 649 4.46 -51.69 -7.87
N GLN A 650 5.42 -50.77 -7.87
CA GLN A 650 6.67 -50.87 -8.63
C GLN A 650 7.42 -52.19 -8.33
N PHE A 651 7.41 -52.62 -7.06
CA PHE A 651 8.10 -53.84 -6.63
C PHE A 651 7.41 -55.10 -7.13
N LYS A 652 6.08 -55.07 -7.17
CA LYS A 652 5.24 -56.18 -7.63
C LYS A 652 5.36 -56.37 -9.14
N LEU A 653 5.36 -55.28 -9.91
CA LEU A 653 5.52 -55.31 -11.36
C LEU A 653 6.98 -55.53 -11.77
N GLY A 654 7.95 -55.13 -10.94
CA GLY A 654 9.37 -55.11 -11.31
C GLY A 654 9.70 -54.01 -12.31
N VAL A 655 8.97 -52.89 -12.23
CA VAL A 655 9.15 -51.70 -13.07
C VAL A 655 9.49 -50.55 -12.13
N HIS A 656 10.43 -49.68 -12.49
CA HIS A 656 10.87 -48.54 -11.67
C HIS A 656 10.47 -47.21 -12.33
N PRO A 657 9.20 -46.78 -12.19
CA PRO A 657 8.73 -45.55 -12.79
C PRO A 657 9.20 -44.31 -12.01
N PRO A 658 9.44 -43.17 -12.69
CA PRO A 658 9.67 -41.89 -12.03
C PRO A 658 8.36 -41.26 -11.51
N ILE A 659 8.48 -40.35 -10.53
CA ILE A 659 7.38 -39.45 -10.15
C ILE A 659 7.28 -38.33 -11.19
N ARG A 660 6.12 -38.19 -11.84
CA ARG A 660 5.91 -37.26 -12.97
C ARG A 660 4.53 -36.64 -12.94
N GLU A 661 4.40 -35.51 -13.64
CA GLU A 661 3.09 -34.97 -13.96
C GLU A 661 2.34 -35.92 -14.92
N SER A 662 1.04 -36.14 -14.69
CA SER A 662 0.20 -36.91 -15.62
C SER A 662 0.22 -36.27 -17.02
N GLY A 663 0.68 -37.04 -18.00
CA GLY A 663 0.95 -36.63 -19.39
C GLY A 663 2.43 -36.62 -19.76
N ASP A 664 3.35 -36.53 -18.79
CA ASP A 664 4.79 -36.59 -19.04
C ASP A 664 5.30 -38.04 -19.02
N ILE A 665 5.22 -38.67 -20.20
CA ILE A 665 5.67 -40.06 -20.41
C ILE A 665 7.09 -40.17 -20.95
N LYS A 666 7.85 -39.07 -21.03
CA LYS A 666 9.19 -39.08 -21.61
C LYS A 666 10.17 -39.81 -20.68
N ASP A 667 11.03 -40.65 -21.25
CA ASP A 667 12.05 -41.42 -20.52
C ASP A 667 11.48 -42.28 -19.37
N THR A 668 10.22 -42.71 -19.52
CA THR A 668 9.52 -43.59 -18.57
C THR A 668 9.61 -45.05 -19.00
N PRO A 669 9.60 -46.01 -18.07
CA PRO A 669 9.59 -47.42 -18.43
C PRO A 669 8.24 -47.84 -19.04
N GLY A 670 8.27 -48.95 -19.78
CA GLY A 670 7.11 -49.59 -20.36
C GLY A 670 6.55 -50.75 -19.52
N CYS A 671 5.43 -51.30 -19.97
CA CYS A 671 4.82 -52.53 -19.45
C CYS A 671 3.96 -53.19 -20.53
N THR A 672 3.42 -54.37 -20.27
CA THR A 672 2.41 -54.98 -21.13
C THR A 672 1.03 -54.79 -20.52
N LEU A 673 0.07 -54.34 -21.32
CA LEU A 673 -1.34 -54.30 -20.98
C LEU A 673 -2.05 -55.51 -21.60
N GLU A 674 -2.86 -56.22 -20.84
CA GLU A 674 -3.69 -57.33 -21.34
C GLU A 674 -5.17 -57.00 -21.14
N GLY A 675 -5.95 -57.15 -22.20
CA GLY A 675 -7.41 -57.00 -22.22
C GLY A 675 -8.09 -58.27 -22.75
N PRO A 676 -9.43 -58.31 -22.77
CA PRO A 676 -10.18 -59.49 -23.17
C PRO A 676 -9.99 -59.88 -24.65
N ALA A 677 -9.65 -58.93 -25.53
CA ALA A 677 -9.49 -59.18 -26.96
C ALA A 677 -8.02 -59.29 -27.41
N GLY A 678 -7.06 -58.90 -26.57
CA GLY A 678 -5.64 -58.88 -26.96
C GLY A 678 -4.72 -58.30 -25.91
N SER A 679 -3.47 -58.03 -26.31
CA SER A 679 -2.45 -57.43 -25.46
C SER A 679 -1.66 -56.36 -26.23
N VAL A 680 -1.20 -55.35 -25.51
CA VAL A 680 -0.41 -54.23 -26.03
C VAL A 680 0.87 -54.12 -25.22
N LYS A 681 2.02 -54.18 -25.88
CA LYS A 681 3.32 -53.91 -25.26
C LYS A 681 3.64 -52.42 -25.39
N LEU A 682 3.77 -51.75 -24.26
CA LEU A 682 4.19 -50.35 -24.18
C LEU A 682 5.71 -50.31 -24.00
N GLU A 683 6.39 -49.53 -24.82
CA GLU A 683 7.83 -49.25 -24.68
C GLU A 683 8.11 -48.17 -23.62
N ARG A 684 7.10 -47.34 -23.31
CA ARG A 684 7.12 -46.28 -22.29
C ARG A 684 5.70 -45.96 -21.81
N GLY A 685 5.56 -45.24 -20.70
CA GLY A 685 4.29 -44.68 -20.24
C GLY A 685 3.89 -45.04 -18.81
N VAL A 686 4.73 -45.77 -18.06
CA VAL A 686 4.46 -46.10 -16.65
C VAL A 686 5.04 -45.01 -15.75
N ILE A 687 4.20 -44.37 -14.93
CA ILE A 687 4.59 -43.31 -13.99
C ILE A 687 4.00 -43.54 -12.59
N CYS A 688 4.60 -42.89 -11.59
CA CYS A 688 3.91 -42.55 -10.34
C CYS A 688 3.47 -41.08 -10.45
N ALA A 689 2.19 -40.80 -10.17
CA ALA A 689 1.66 -39.46 -10.33
C ALA A 689 2.22 -38.52 -9.24
N TRP A 690 2.73 -37.37 -9.65
CA TRP A 690 3.06 -36.30 -8.72
C TRP A 690 1.75 -35.76 -8.11
N ARG A 691 1.61 -35.76 -6.79
CA ARG A 691 0.52 -35.09 -6.09
C ARG A 691 0.32 -33.66 -6.61
N HIS A 692 -0.92 -33.29 -6.89
CA HIS A 692 -1.22 -32.03 -7.56
C HIS A 692 -2.61 -31.52 -7.22
N ILE A 693 -2.83 -30.23 -7.46
CA ILE A 693 -4.14 -29.60 -7.38
C ILE A 693 -4.57 -29.21 -8.78
N HIS A 694 -5.72 -29.69 -9.21
CA HIS A 694 -6.41 -29.16 -10.38
C HIS A 694 -7.11 -27.86 -10.01
N MET A 695 -6.93 -26.80 -10.79
CA MET A 695 -7.60 -25.52 -10.60
C MET A 695 -8.07 -24.97 -11.94
N ALA A 696 -9.25 -24.34 -11.96
CA ALA A 696 -9.54 -23.39 -13.04
C ALA A 696 -8.66 -22.14 -12.86
N PRO A 697 -8.42 -21.33 -13.92
CA PRO A 697 -7.73 -20.05 -13.78
C PRO A 697 -8.36 -19.15 -12.70
N GLU A 698 -9.67 -19.28 -12.52
CA GLU A 698 -10.41 -18.52 -11.52
C GLU A 698 -10.06 -18.94 -10.08
N ASP A 699 -9.85 -20.23 -9.85
CA ASP A 699 -9.49 -20.78 -8.55
C ASP A 699 -8.01 -20.55 -8.24
N ALA A 700 -7.12 -20.71 -9.22
CA ALA A 700 -5.70 -20.39 -9.06
C ALA A 700 -5.49 -18.93 -8.64
N LEU A 701 -6.21 -18.02 -9.29
CA LEU A 701 -6.19 -16.61 -8.94
C LEU A 701 -6.81 -16.34 -7.56
N ARG A 702 -7.90 -17.04 -7.20
CA ARG A 702 -8.51 -16.98 -5.85
C ARG A 702 -7.52 -17.38 -4.75
N TYR A 703 -6.74 -18.43 -4.98
CA TYR A 703 -5.75 -18.92 -4.01
C TYR A 703 -4.41 -18.18 -4.09
N GLY A 704 -4.24 -17.24 -5.04
CA GLY A 704 -2.99 -16.50 -5.23
C GLY A 704 -1.83 -17.36 -5.72
N VAL A 705 -2.13 -18.40 -6.50
CA VAL A 705 -1.16 -19.35 -7.07
C VAL A 705 -1.21 -19.32 -8.60
N ARG A 706 -0.13 -19.72 -9.25
CA ARG A 706 -0.02 -19.78 -10.72
C ARG A 706 0.08 -21.22 -11.20
N ASP A 707 -0.12 -21.45 -12.50
CA ASP A 707 0.18 -22.75 -13.10
C ASP A 707 1.63 -23.15 -12.81
N LYS A 708 1.82 -24.42 -12.47
CA LYS A 708 3.10 -25.02 -12.05
C LYS A 708 3.69 -24.49 -10.75
N ALA A 709 2.96 -23.69 -9.96
CA ALA A 709 3.40 -23.35 -8.61
C ALA A 709 3.45 -24.61 -7.74
N VAL A 710 4.48 -24.72 -6.90
CA VAL A 710 4.58 -25.80 -5.89
C VAL A 710 4.18 -25.23 -4.54
N VAL A 711 3.21 -25.85 -3.87
CA VAL A 711 2.60 -25.33 -2.65
C VAL A 711 2.61 -26.34 -1.50
N ARG A 712 2.47 -25.82 -0.28
CA ARG A 712 2.22 -26.60 0.92
C ARG A 712 0.73 -26.61 1.23
N VAL A 713 0.19 -27.80 1.45
CA VAL A 713 -1.23 -27.99 1.76
C VAL A 713 -1.36 -28.64 3.13
N ARG A 714 -1.97 -27.91 4.06
CA ARG A 714 -2.35 -28.45 5.36
C ARG A 714 -3.67 -29.21 5.23
N VAL A 715 -3.73 -30.43 5.75
CA VAL A 715 -4.97 -31.23 5.82
C VAL A 715 -5.43 -31.38 7.25
N GLU A 716 -6.73 -31.18 7.47
CA GLU A 716 -7.36 -31.33 8.79
C GLU A 716 -7.75 -32.80 9.03
N GLY A 717 -7.47 -33.33 10.23
CA GLY A 717 -7.73 -34.72 10.64
C GLY A 717 -7.27 -35.00 12.08
N ASP A 718 -7.35 -36.25 12.54
CA ASP A 718 -6.94 -36.67 13.90
C ASP A 718 -5.47 -36.36 14.23
N ARG A 719 -4.63 -36.26 13.18
CA ARG A 719 -3.30 -35.67 13.20
C ARG A 719 -3.22 -34.63 12.10
N GLU A 720 -3.00 -33.38 12.46
CA GLU A 720 -2.77 -32.29 11.50
C GLU A 720 -1.44 -32.55 10.77
N LEU A 721 -1.50 -32.56 9.43
CA LEU A 721 -0.34 -32.85 8.58
C LEU A 721 -0.25 -31.88 7.40
N GLU A 722 0.96 -31.66 6.93
CA GLU A 722 1.26 -30.76 5.81
C GLU A 722 1.88 -31.57 4.67
N PHE A 723 1.19 -31.61 3.53
CA PHE A 723 1.77 -32.11 2.29
C PHE A 723 2.60 -31.01 1.65
N GLY A 724 3.91 -31.22 1.58
CA GLY A 724 4.79 -30.45 0.72
C GLY A 724 4.77 -30.95 -0.73
N ASP A 725 5.38 -30.17 -1.61
CA ASP A 725 5.64 -30.49 -3.01
C ASP A 725 4.36 -30.76 -3.79
N VAL A 726 3.31 -29.97 -3.55
CA VAL A 726 2.03 -30.13 -4.25
C VAL A 726 2.01 -29.22 -5.49
N LEU A 727 1.99 -29.83 -6.67
CA LEU A 727 1.99 -29.09 -7.94
C LEU A 727 0.61 -28.49 -8.24
N VAL A 728 0.53 -27.21 -8.55
CA VAL A 728 -0.71 -26.58 -9.06
C VAL A 728 -0.78 -26.72 -10.57
N ARG A 729 -1.90 -27.25 -11.07
CA ARG A 729 -2.19 -27.39 -12.51
C ARG A 729 -3.42 -26.57 -12.86
N VAL A 730 -3.26 -25.62 -13.77
CA VAL A 730 -4.31 -24.67 -14.13
C VAL A 730 -4.82 -24.94 -15.54
N SER A 731 -6.10 -25.26 -15.66
CA SER A 731 -6.79 -25.40 -16.96
C SER A 731 -8.23 -24.91 -16.84
N PRO A 732 -8.79 -24.21 -17.84
CA PRO A 732 -10.21 -23.82 -17.84
C PRO A 732 -11.19 -24.99 -17.68
N SER A 733 -10.76 -26.23 -17.97
CA SER A 733 -11.56 -27.45 -17.86
C SER A 733 -11.51 -28.11 -16.48
N TYR A 734 -10.70 -27.59 -15.54
CA TYR A 734 -10.50 -28.22 -14.23
C TYR A 734 -11.49 -27.75 -13.18
N ARG A 735 -11.72 -28.64 -12.21
CA ARG A 735 -12.44 -28.34 -10.96
C ARG A 735 -11.46 -28.47 -9.78
N PRO A 736 -11.51 -27.56 -8.78
CA PRO A 736 -10.66 -27.60 -7.59
C PRO A 736 -10.68 -28.95 -6.86
N ALA A 737 -9.60 -29.71 -6.98
CA ALA A 737 -9.38 -30.95 -6.23
C ALA A 737 -7.88 -31.23 -6.11
N MET A 738 -7.44 -31.63 -4.92
CA MET A 738 -6.08 -32.09 -4.66
C MET A 738 -6.03 -33.61 -4.84
N HIS A 739 -5.26 -34.09 -5.79
CA HIS A 739 -5.05 -35.52 -6.03
C HIS A 739 -3.80 -36.00 -5.29
N ILE A 740 -3.97 -37.06 -4.52
CA ILE A 740 -2.90 -37.84 -3.88
C ILE A 740 -3.06 -39.31 -4.24
N ASP A 741 -1.98 -40.09 -4.17
CA ASP A 741 -2.03 -41.53 -4.43
C ASP A 741 -2.49 -42.33 -3.20
N THR A 742 -2.77 -43.62 -3.41
CA THR A 742 -3.24 -44.53 -2.35
C THR A 742 -2.20 -44.75 -1.23
N ASP A 743 -0.90 -44.79 -1.56
CA ASP A 743 0.16 -44.98 -0.57
C ASP A 743 0.28 -43.73 0.32
N GLU A 744 0.22 -42.54 -0.28
CA GLU A 744 0.20 -41.24 0.41
C GLU A 744 -1.01 -41.11 1.32
N ALA A 745 -2.20 -41.47 0.81
CA ALA A 745 -3.44 -41.44 1.58
C ALA A 745 -3.40 -42.39 2.78
N ASN A 746 -2.92 -43.62 2.58
CA ASN A 746 -2.79 -44.60 3.66
C ASN A 746 -1.75 -44.17 4.71
N ALA A 747 -0.60 -43.64 4.28
CA ALA A 747 0.44 -43.14 5.17
C ALA A 747 -0.03 -41.94 6.00
N ALA A 748 -0.85 -41.07 5.40
CA ALA A 748 -1.41 -39.88 6.03
C ALA A 748 -2.74 -40.16 6.79
N ASN A 749 -3.32 -41.36 6.68
CA ASN A 749 -4.66 -41.69 7.16
C ASN A 749 -5.75 -40.72 6.64
N VAL A 750 -5.68 -40.37 5.36
CA VAL A 750 -6.59 -39.43 4.68
C VAL A 750 -7.52 -40.20 3.74
N GLN A 751 -8.80 -39.81 3.71
CA GLN A 751 -9.81 -40.35 2.78
C GLN A 751 -10.26 -39.30 1.76
N THR A 752 -10.77 -39.75 0.62
CA THR A 752 -11.41 -38.86 -0.38
C THR A 752 -12.51 -38.03 0.28
N GLY A 753 -12.50 -36.72 0.02
CA GLY A 753 -13.40 -35.74 0.63
C GLY A 753 -12.82 -34.99 1.83
N ALA A 754 -11.61 -35.33 2.29
CA ALA A 754 -10.89 -34.55 3.29
C ALA A 754 -10.62 -33.12 2.79
N LYS A 755 -10.45 -32.17 3.72
CA LYS A 755 -10.26 -30.75 3.41
C LYS A 755 -8.80 -30.34 3.59
N GLY A 756 -8.23 -29.78 2.52
CA GLY A 756 -6.90 -29.20 2.48
C GLY A 756 -6.93 -27.67 2.37
N PHE A 757 -5.94 -27.01 2.94
CA PHE A 757 -5.78 -25.55 2.90
C PHE A 757 -4.36 -25.20 2.45
N ILE A 758 -4.24 -24.38 1.41
CA ILE A 758 -2.93 -23.92 0.93
C ILE A 758 -2.33 -22.99 1.99
N LYS A 759 -1.17 -23.37 2.54
CA LYS A 759 -0.43 -22.59 3.54
C LYS A 759 0.53 -21.59 2.91
N GLY A 760 1.06 -21.90 1.73
CA GLY A 760 1.96 -21.01 1.01
C GLY A 760 2.67 -21.71 -0.15
N ILE A 761 3.37 -20.93 -0.97
CA ILE A 761 4.21 -21.40 -2.08
C ILE A 761 5.57 -21.85 -1.51
N GLN A 762 6.09 -22.99 -1.96
CA GLN A 762 7.36 -23.57 -1.49
C GLN A 762 8.58 -23.00 -2.22
N GLU A 763 8.46 -22.68 -3.51
CA GLU A 763 9.52 -22.10 -4.32
C GLU A 763 8.96 -20.99 -5.23
N GLN A 764 9.63 -19.82 -5.26
CA GLN A 764 9.33 -18.72 -6.18
C GLN A 764 9.96 -18.93 -7.54
#